data_AF-A0A1G6ZUM6-F1
#
_entry.id   AF-A0A1G6ZUM6-F1
#
_cell.length_a   1.000
_cell.length_b   1.000
_cell.length_c   1.000
_cell.angle_alpha   90.00
_cell.angle_beta   90.00
_cell.angle_gamma   90.00
#
_symmetry.space_group_name_H-M   'P 1'
#
loop_
_entity.id
_entity.type
_entity.pdbx_description
1 polymer ?
#
loop_
_entity_poly.entity_id
_entity_poly.type
_entity_poly.pdbx_seq_one_letter_code
_entity_poly.pdbx_strand_id
1 'polypeptide(L)'
;MESLISNYWWVLVALLCLVLYKYILRFLFGMVIVPEDRIGLITKKFVLLGSDRELPDGRIIAIKGEAGFQGKTLAPGLYFGMWFWQYSVTMEQFTVIPEGKIGLIMAKDGAEIPTGNILGQKVESDNFQDAVKFLENGGQRGRQTAYITSGSYRINTMLFQVSVTDMVRIQESMVGIVTTLDGLPIEANQIAGKLVEGHNNFQDFDAFVKQGGNRGLQPQVILAGSYNLNPWAIQLEEIPMTEIAIGYVGVVISFIGKEGDDLTGADFKHGNIVAKGSKGVWLEPLGPGKYPINKYIMKVELVPTTNLVLNWASARSEAHNLDKNLSTITVRSRDGFPFNLDVAQIIHVPTTEAPKVIARFGNMVNLVSQVLEPTIGNYFRNSAQGSDVIAFLSTRKERQESAKEHIRKVLDEYNVNAVDTLIGDIVPPESLMKTLTDRKIAEEQKVTYETQKQAQETRQGMEKETAIADMQKDIVKAQQSVEIAERTASATVKKSEGDAAGVKLAVGAEAEATKMRAHAEAEATKARAQADSEAIKLRASAEAEQISLTGSAEAGKILAVGKSTAEAYELAVKALGGENFTRYKITEELSKGNVKLIPDVLIGGNANAGGSAMDGLLGLKLMELMDPEKRKEVVAVAEIVETKTKPKKDNINP
;
A
#
# COMPACT_ATOMS: atom_id res chain seq x y z
N MET A 1 30.86 -97.10 68.77
CA MET A 1 30.39 -95.83 68.16
C MET A 1 29.82 -94.86 69.20
N GLU A 2 28.97 -95.32 70.12
CA GLU A 2 28.28 -94.46 71.11
C GLU A 2 29.19 -93.52 71.92
N SER A 3 30.38 -93.97 72.33
CA SER A 3 31.35 -93.15 73.07
C SER A 3 31.83 -91.91 72.31
N LEU A 4 31.88 -91.95 70.96
CA LEU A 4 32.20 -90.78 70.14
C LEU A 4 31.03 -89.79 70.11
N ILE A 5 29.80 -90.29 70.02
CA ILE A 5 28.59 -89.45 69.97
C ILE A 5 28.39 -88.72 71.32
N SER A 6 28.67 -89.39 72.43
CA SER A 6 28.66 -88.78 73.76
C SER A 6 29.76 -87.71 73.91
N ASN A 7 31.03 -88.06 73.64
CA ASN A 7 32.16 -87.14 73.86
C ASN A 7 32.23 -85.98 72.85
N TYR A 8 31.55 -86.04 71.71
CA TYR A 8 31.51 -84.96 70.71
C TYR A 8 30.12 -84.33 70.54
N TRP A 9 29.15 -84.56 71.45
CA TRP A 9 27.84 -83.92 71.37
C TRP A 9 27.92 -82.38 71.35
N TRP A 10 28.91 -81.81 72.04
CA TRP A 10 29.21 -80.38 72.04
C TRP A 10 29.69 -79.85 70.68
N VAL A 11 30.25 -80.69 69.80
CA VAL A 11 30.57 -80.32 68.42
C VAL A 11 29.29 -80.22 67.60
N LEU A 12 28.33 -81.11 67.81
CA LEU A 12 26.99 -81.02 67.22
C LEU A 12 26.25 -79.76 67.68
N VAL A 13 26.31 -79.43 68.98
CA VAL A 13 25.77 -78.17 69.53
C VAL A 13 26.49 -76.96 68.94
N ALA A 14 27.82 -76.96 68.92
CA ALA A 14 28.60 -75.84 68.37
C ALA A 14 28.31 -75.63 66.88
N LEU A 15 28.23 -76.69 66.08
CA LEU A 15 27.88 -76.64 64.66
C LEU A 15 26.43 -76.18 64.45
N LEU A 16 25.49 -76.65 65.26
CA LEU A 16 24.09 -76.18 65.22
C LEU A 16 23.98 -74.71 65.61
N CYS A 17 24.74 -74.24 66.61
CA CYS A 17 24.85 -72.82 66.96
C CYS A 17 25.52 -71.99 65.87
N LEU A 18 26.50 -72.54 65.14
CA LEU A 18 27.20 -71.87 64.03
C LEU A 18 26.31 -71.81 62.78
N VAL A 19 25.46 -72.80 62.53
CA VAL A 19 24.42 -72.76 61.47
C VAL A 19 23.28 -71.81 61.84
N LEU A 20 22.76 -71.88 63.07
CA LEU A 20 21.65 -71.06 63.55
C LEU A 20 22.08 -69.69 64.11
N TYR A 21 23.34 -69.28 63.96
CA TYR A 21 23.88 -68.08 64.60
C TYR A 21 23.04 -66.81 64.35
N LYS A 22 22.50 -66.62 63.14
CA LYS A 22 21.62 -65.49 62.83
C LYS A 22 20.32 -65.50 63.63
N TYR A 23 19.75 -66.68 63.88
CA TYR A 23 18.56 -66.83 64.72
C TYR A 23 18.90 -66.63 66.20
N ILE A 24 20.01 -67.21 66.68
CA ILE A 24 20.45 -67.10 68.08
C ILE A 24 20.81 -65.66 68.42
N LEU A 25 21.56 -64.95 67.57
CA LEU A 25 21.89 -63.53 67.77
C LEU A 25 20.65 -62.63 67.72
N ARG A 26 19.68 -62.91 66.84
CA ARG A 26 18.41 -62.16 66.79
C ARG A 26 17.50 -62.44 67.98
N PHE A 27 17.51 -63.67 68.51
CA PHE A 27 16.69 -64.09 69.65
C PHE A 27 17.27 -63.62 71.00
N LEU A 28 18.59 -63.75 71.19
CA LEU A 28 19.27 -63.60 72.47
C LEU A 28 19.99 -62.25 72.67
N PHE A 29 20.40 -61.58 71.58
CA PHE A 29 21.00 -60.24 71.63
C PHE A 29 20.10 -59.15 71.00
N GLY A 30 18.91 -59.52 70.51
CA GLY A 30 18.01 -58.58 69.82
C GLY A 30 18.66 -57.93 68.60
N MET A 31 19.50 -58.67 67.86
CA MET A 31 20.29 -58.15 66.75
C MET A 31 19.40 -57.85 65.52
N VAL A 32 19.47 -56.62 65.03
CA VAL A 32 18.78 -56.13 63.83
C VAL A 32 19.77 -55.45 62.89
N ILE A 33 19.70 -55.78 61.61
CA ILE A 33 20.49 -55.14 60.54
C ILE A 33 19.50 -54.35 59.68
N VAL A 34 19.74 -53.04 59.53
CA VAL A 34 19.01 -52.16 58.62
C VAL A 34 19.82 -52.03 57.32
N PRO A 35 19.28 -52.47 56.15
CA PRO A 35 19.95 -52.33 54.86
C PRO A 35 20.23 -50.88 54.45
N GLU A 36 21.21 -50.68 53.57
CA GLU A 36 21.61 -49.34 53.09
C GLU A 36 20.55 -48.62 52.25
N ASP A 37 19.60 -49.35 51.64
CA ASP A 37 18.45 -48.81 50.90
C ASP A 37 17.24 -48.44 51.80
N ARG A 38 17.33 -48.63 53.12
CA ARG A 38 16.15 -48.67 54.01
C ARG A 38 16.29 -47.90 55.32
N ILE A 39 15.12 -47.56 55.86
CA ILE A 39 14.91 -47.03 57.20
C ILE A 39 14.20 -48.08 58.06
N GLY A 40 14.68 -48.28 59.28
CA GLY A 40 14.02 -49.13 60.27
C GLY A 40 13.02 -48.33 61.09
N LEU A 41 11.73 -48.55 60.87
CA LEU A 41 10.65 -47.94 61.64
C LEU A 41 10.30 -48.85 62.83
N ILE A 42 10.29 -48.29 64.05
CA ILE A 42 10.16 -49.08 65.28
C ILE A 42 8.73 -49.00 65.82
N THR A 43 8.14 -50.15 66.16
CA THR A 43 6.95 -50.24 67.01
C THR A 43 7.30 -50.98 68.28
N LYS A 44 7.16 -50.33 69.44
CA LYS A 44 7.41 -50.91 70.77
C LYS A 44 6.11 -51.48 71.32
N LYS A 45 6.04 -52.80 71.51
CA LYS A 45 4.82 -53.51 71.90
C LYS A 45 4.42 -53.25 73.36
N PHE A 46 5.39 -53.13 74.27
CA PHE A 46 5.15 -52.85 75.69
C PHE A 46 6.39 -52.34 76.45
N VAL A 47 6.15 -51.75 77.63
CA VAL A 47 7.15 -51.18 78.53
C VAL A 47 7.06 -51.86 79.91
N LEU A 48 8.15 -52.51 80.35
CA LEU A 48 8.20 -53.18 81.66
C LEU A 48 8.55 -52.19 82.79
N LEU A 49 9.58 -51.36 82.61
CA LEU A 49 10.02 -50.32 83.55
C LEU A 49 10.06 -48.94 82.87
N GLY A 50 9.67 -47.92 83.61
CA GLY A 50 9.54 -46.53 83.18
C GLY A 50 8.34 -45.85 83.85
N SER A 51 8.37 -44.52 83.96
CA SER A 51 7.20 -43.69 84.32
C SER A 51 6.23 -43.56 83.14
N ASP A 52 6.78 -43.31 81.95
CA ASP A 52 6.05 -42.95 80.75
C ASP A 52 5.72 -44.26 79.98
N ARG A 53 4.77 -45.04 80.54
CA ARG A 53 4.40 -46.38 80.05
C ARG A 53 3.45 -46.35 78.85
N GLU A 54 2.51 -45.43 78.86
CA GLU A 54 1.40 -45.31 77.91
C GLU A 54 1.49 -43.97 77.19
N LEU A 55 1.01 -43.92 75.94
CA LEU A 55 0.96 -42.70 75.16
C LEU A 55 -0.01 -41.68 75.79
N PRO A 56 0.34 -40.39 75.87
CA PRO A 56 -0.62 -39.35 76.25
C PRO A 56 -1.83 -39.32 75.31
N ASP A 57 -3.03 -39.14 75.87
CA ASP A 57 -4.28 -39.10 75.11
C ASP A 57 -4.20 -38.13 73.92
N GLY A 58 -4.60 -38.62 72.74
CA GLY A 58 -4.58 -37.87 71.48
C GLY A 58 -3.27 -37.97 70.69
N ARG A 59 -2.20 -38.59 71.22
CA ARG A 59 -0.95 -38.89 70.47
C ARG A 59 -0.92 -40.31 69.93
N ILE A 60 -0.18 -40.49 68.84
CA ILE A 60 -0.01 -41.75 68.08
C ILE A 60 1.47 -42.18 68.07
N ILE A 61 2.39 -41.21 68.16
CA ILE A 61 3.84 -41.39 68.07
C ILE A 61 4.51 -41.17 69.43
N ALA A 62 5.15 -42.21 69.93
CA ALA A 62 5.93 -42.21 71.16
C ALA A 62 7.28 -41.50 70.95
N ILE A 63 7.58 -40.55 71.83
CA ILE A 63 8.79 -39.71 71.75
C ILE A 63 9.82 -40.19 72.79
N LYS A 64 9.35 -40.50 74.00
CA LYS A 64 10.20 -40.83 75.16
C LYS A 64 10.46 -42.34 75.32
N GLY A 65 9.99 -43.14 74.37
CA GLY A 65 10.05 -44.60 74.45
C GLY A 65 8.83 -45.23 75.12
N GLU A 66 7.67 -44.55 75.10
CA GLU A 66 6.37 -45.13 75.47
C GLU A 66 6.02 -46.36 74.58
N ALA A 67 5.00 -47.14 74.97
CA ALA A 67 4.46 -48.18 74.09
C ALA A 67 3.77 -47.55 72.85
N GLY A 68 3.98 -48.13 71.66
CA GLY A 68 3.42 -47.63 70.39
C GLY A 68 4.45 -47.45 69.27
N PHE A 69 4.04 -46.77 68.21
CA PHE A 69 4.93 -46.36 67.10
C PHE A 69 5.96 -45.35 67.62
N GLN A 70 7.25 -45.56 67.37
CA GLN A 70 8.29 -44.66 67.87
C GLN A 70 8.58 -43.55 66.85
N GLY A 71 8.79 -42.32 67.32
CA GLY A 71 9.25 -41.21 66.47
C GLY A 71 10.67 -41.46 65.96
N LYS A 72 11.56 -41.95 66.83
CA LYS A 72 12.95 -42.24 66.49
C LYS A 72 13.08 -43.47 65.59
N THR A 73 13.59 -43.25 64.39
CA THR A 73 13.87 -44.26 63.37
C THR A 73 15.30 -44.79 63.46
N LEU A 74 15.58 -45.85 62.71
CA LEU A 74 16.91 -46.43 62.54
C LEU A 74 17.44 -46.11 61.14
N ALA A 75 18.61 -45.48 61.09
CA ALA A 75 19.41 -45.38 59.87
C ALA A 75 19.98 -46.77 59.49
N PRO A 76 20.57 -46.92 58.29
CA PRO A 76 21.33 -48.13 57.94
C PRO A 76 22.42 -48.45 58.98
N GLY A 77 22.56 -49.73 59.31
CA GLY A 77 23.54 -50.18 60.30
C GLY A 77 23.14 -51.42 61.10
N LEU A 78 23.99 -51.77 62.06
CA LEU A 78 23.83 -52.90 62.97
C LEU A 78 23.40 -52.40 64.35
N TYR A 79 22.27 -52.91 64.85
CA TYR A 79 21.71 -52.57 66.16
C TYR A 79 21.52 -53.81 67.02
N PHE A 80 21.61 -53.63 68.34
CA PHE A 80 21.43 -54.66 69.37
C PHE A 80 20.35 -54.24 70.38
N GLY A 81 19.82 -55.19 71.14
CA GLY A 81 18.77 -54.94 72.15
C GLY A 81 17.36 -54.79 71.59
N MET A 82 17.15 -55.01 70.29
CA MET A 82 15.84 -54.98 69.62
C MET A 82 15.20 -56.36 69.63
N TRP A 83 14.88 -56.84 70.83
CA TRP A 83 14.24 -58.14 71.06
C TRP A 83 12.90 -58.24 70.30
N PHE A 84 12.74 -59.25 69.45
CA PHE A 84 11.56 -59.46 68.60
C PHE A 84 10.22 -59.55 69.36
N TRP A 85 10.27 -59.92 70.65
CA TRP A 85 9.11 -59.98 71.53
C TRP A 85 8.70 -58.59 72.07
N GLN A 86 9.66 -57.66 72.24
CA GLN A 86 9.38 -56.29 72.70
C GLN A 86 9.20 -55.30 71.55
N TYR A 87 10.00 -55.43 70.48
CA TYR A 87 10.04 -54.51 69.36
C TYR A 87 9.65 -55.21 68.05
N SER A 88 8.89 -54.50 67.22
CA SER A 88 8.79 -54.77 65.79
C SER A 88 9.62 -53.71 65.05
N VAL A 89 10.38 -54.11 64.04
CA VAL A 89 11.10 -53.19 63.16
C VAL A 89 10.64 -53.45 61.72
N THR A 90 9.93 -52.49 61.16
CA THR A 90 9.46 -52.50 59.77
C THR A 90 10.52 -51.83 58.90
N MET A 91 10.94 -52.49 57.82
CA MET A 91 12.02 -52.01 56.94
C MET A 91 11.45 -51.40 55.66
N GLU A 92 11.29 -50.08 55.66
CA GLU A 92 10.76 -49.34 54.50
C GLU A 92 11.89 -48.71 53.68
N GLN A 93 11.62 -48.46 52.39
CA GLN A 93 12.58 -47.80 51.49
C GLN A 93 12.61 -46.29 51.78
N PHE A 94 13.72 -45.63 51.46
CA PHE A 94 13.78 -44.16 51.57
C PHE A 94 12.76 -43.48 50.67
N THR A 95 12.23 -42.34 51.11
CA THR A 95 11.31 -41.54 50.30
C THR A 95 12.12 -40.78 49.26
N VAL A 96 12.10 -41.27 48.02
CA VAL A 96 12.75 -40.64 46.87
C VAL A 96 11.76 -39.72 46.16
N ILE A 97 12.13 -38.45 45.99
CA ILE A 97 11.39 -37.46 45.21
C ILE A 97 12.15 -37.23 43.91
N PRO A 98 11.57 -37.57 42.74
CA PRO A 98 12.19 -37.35 41.44
C PRO A 98 12.49 -35.87 41.17
N GLU A 99 13.47 -35.62 40.29
CA GLU A 99 13.79 -34.27 39.81
C GLU A 99 12.59 -33.61 39.14
N GLY A 100 12.43 -32.30 39.34
CA GLY A 100 11.27 -31.55 38.85
C GLY A 100 9.95 -31.81 39.59
N LYS A 101 9.96 -32.57 40.70
CA LYS A 101 8.82 -32.78 41.59
C LYS A 101 9.14 -32.30 43.01
N ILE A 102 8.09 -32.03 43.79
CA ILE A 102 8.13 -31.70 45.21
C ILE A 102 7.36 -32.74 46.03
N GLY A 103 7.76 -32.96 47.27
CA GLY A 103 7.05 -33.77 48.25
C GLY A 103 6.24 -32.88 49.21
N LEU A 104 4.92 -32.96 49.13
CA LEU A 104 4.00 -32.35 50.07
C LEU A 104 3.84 -33.28 51.28
N ILE A 105 3.85 -32.73 52.50
CA ILE A 105 3.87 -33.53 53.74
C ILE A 105 2.60 -33.33 54.54
N MET A 106 2.00 -34.44 54.99
CA MET A 106 0.90 -34.46 55.93
C MET A 106 1.34 -35.20 57.20
N ALA A 107 1.36 -34.51 58.34
CA ALA A 107 1.62 -35.11 59.64
C ALA A 107 0.35 -35.77 60.19
N LYS A 108 0.43 -37.01 60.67
CA LYS A 108 -0.70 -37.75 61.26
C LYS A 108 -0.91 -37.44 62.74
N ASP A 109 0.13 -36.92 63.39
CA ASP A 109 0.20 -36.62 64.82
C ASP A 109 0.96 -35.28 65.02
N GLY A 110 0.79 -34.66 66.18
CA GLY A 110 1.27 -33.32 66.49
C GLY A 110 0.22 -32.45 67.19
N ALA A 111 0.58 -31.20 67.47
CA ALA A 111 -0.33 -30.20 68.01
C ALA A 111 -1.51 -29.92 67.06
N GLU A 112 -2.63 -29.42 67.57
CA GLU A 112 -3.76 -29.03 66.71
C GLU A 112 -3.42 -27.74 65.94
N ILE A 113 -3.84 -27.64 64.67
CA ILE A 113 -3.69 -26.40 63.89
C ILE A 113 -4.58 -25.32 64.53
N PRO A 114 -4.06 -24.11 64.81
CA PRO A 114 -4.84 -23.06 65.45
C PRO A 114 -6.01 -22.59 64.58
N THR A 115 -7.16 -22.40 65.21
CA THR A 115 -8.42 -22.00 64.55
C THR A 115 -8.23 -20.76 63.68
N GLY A 116 -8.41 -20.93 62.38
CA GLY A 116 -8.21 -19.89 61.37
C GLY A 116 -7.32 -20.39 60.24
N ASN A 117 -6.25 -21.10 60.57
CA ASN A 117 -5.33 -21.67 59.58
C ASN A 117 -5.84 -23.02 59.04
N ILE A 118 -5.35 -23.41 57.87
CA ILE A 118 -5.67 -24.69 57.20
C ILE A 118 -4.42 -25.60 57.16
N LEU A 119 -3.22 -25.01 57.20
CA LEU A 119 -1.94 -25.71 57.11
C LEU A 119 -1.11 -25.57 58.38
N GLY A 120 -0.35 -26.63 58.69
CA GLY A 120 0.64 -26.66 59.77
C GLY A 120 1.86 -25.80 59.45
N GLN A 121 2.29 -25.00 60.42
CA GLN A 121 3.47 -24.12 60.28
C GLN A 121 4.78 -24.90 60.11
N LYS A 122 5.78 -24.26 59.50
CA LYS A 122 7.10 -24.84 59.26
C LYS A 122 7.88 -24.97 60.57
N VAL A 123 8.33 -26.19 60.88
CA VAL A 123 9.05 -26.53 62.11
C VAL A 123 10.41 -27.17 61.78
N GLU A 124 11.46 -26.73 62.47
CA GLU A 124 12.83 -27.23 62.26
C GLU A 124 12.94 -28.71 62.69
N SER A 125 13.23 -29.57 61.71
CA SER A 125 13.06 -31.03 61.81
C SER A 125 13.94 -31.82 60.83
N ASP A 126 15.02 -31.19 60.32
CA ASP A 126 15.89 -31.74 59.26
C ASP A 126 15.10 -32.30 58.06
N ASN A 127 14.30 -31.43 57.42
CA ASN A 127 13.41 -31.78 56.31
C ASN A 127 12.48 -32.96 56.63
N PHE A 128 11.89 -32.94 57.84
CA PHE A 128 10.97 -33.96 58.36
C PHE A 128 11.57 -35.37 58.52
N GLN A 129 12.90 -35.48 58.51
CA GLN A 129 13.58 -36.74 58.83
C GLN A 129 13.65 -36.96 60.35
N ASP A 130 13.78 -35.88 61.14
CA ASP A 130 13.76 -35.94 62.59
C ASP A 130 12.34 -35.73 63.15
N ALA A 131 11.59 -36.83 63.19
CA ALA A 131 10.26 -36.91 63.75
C ALA A 131 10.18 -36.58 65.26
N VAL A 132 11.30 -36.72 66.00
CA VAL A 132 11.37 -36.33 67.42
C VAL A 132 11.41 -34.81 67.52
N LYS A 133 12.37 -34.15 66.84
CA LYS A 133 12.44 -32.68 66.81
C LYS A 133 11.16 -32.03 66.29
N PHE A 134 10.51 -32.61 65.27
CA PHE A 134 9.23 -32.09 64.78
C PHE A 134 8.18 -32.01 65.89
N LEU A 135 8.00 -33.06 66.68
CA LEU A 135 7.00 -33.11 67.75
C LEU A 135 7.42 -32.35 69.01
N GLU A 136 8.72 -32.25 69.31
CA GLU A 136 9.25 -31.45 70.42
C GLU A 136 9.16 -29.94 70.14
N ASN A 137 9.46 -29.52 68.91
CA ASN A 137 9.39 -28.11 68.47
C ASN A 137 7.95 -27.64 68.12
N GLY A 138 6.91 -28.37 68.55
CA GLY A 138 5.51 -27.94 68.41
C GLY A 138 4.87 -28.21 67.03
N GLY A 139 5.39 -29.16 66.26
CA GLY A 139 4.85 -29.58 64.96
C GLY A 139 3.36 -29.92 65.01
N GLN A 140 2.62 -29.42 64.01
CA GLN A 140 1.15 -29.45 63.97
C GLN A 140 0.66 -30.62 63.09
N ARG A 141 -0.39 -31.33 63.52
CA ARG A 141 -1.01 -32.42 62.75
C ARG A 141 -1.79 -31.87 61.54
N GLY A 142 -1.77 -32.59 60.42
CA GLY A 142 -2.43 -32.21 59.17
C GLY A 142 -1.45 -31.86 58.04
N ARG A 143 -1.97 -31.23 56.98
CA ARG A 143 -1.19 -30.78 55.81
C ARG A 143 -0.20 -29.70 56.23
N GLN A 144 1.07 -29.81 55.85
CA GLN A 144 2.10 -28.82 56.20
C GLN A 144 2.19 -27.72 55.14
N THR A 145 2.62 -26.52 55.57
CA THR A 145 3.02 -25.41 54.71
C THR A 145 4.32 -25.71 53.96
N ALA A 146 5.32 -26.25 54.66
CA ALA A 146 6.59 -26.64 54.08
C ALA A 146 6.50 -27.95 53.27
N TYR A 147 7.25 -27.98 52.18
CA TYR A 147 7.46 -29.13 51.29
C TYR A 147 8.94 -29.52 51.32
N ILE A 148 9.27 -30.65 50.70
CA ILE A 148 10.64 -31.11 50.47
C ILE A 148 10.94 -31.21 48.97
N THR A 149 12.16 -30.87 48.58
CA THR A 149 12.62 -30.84 47.17
C THR A 149 13.02 -32.22 46.68
N SER A 150 13.35 -32.37 45.38
CA SER A 150 13.93 -33.60 44.83
C SER A 150 15.16 -34.07 45.64
N GLY A 151 15.23 -35.37 45.91
CA GLY A 151 16.22 -35.97 46.81
C GLY A 151 15.76 -37.32 47.38
N SER A 152 16.55 -37.90 48.29
CA SER A 152 16.23 -39.15 49.00
C SER A 152 16.26 -38.92 50.51
N TYR A 153 15.13 -39.14 51.18
CA TYR A 153 14.91 -38.73 52.57
C TYR A 153 14.53 -39.89 53.49
N ARG A 154 15.05 -39.83 54.72
CA ARG A 154 14.82 -40.82 55.80
C ARG A 154 13.60 -40.47 56.65
N ILE A 155 12.43 -40.42 56.01
CA ILE A 155 11.18 -39.96 56.62
C ILE A 155 10.50 -41.10 57.40
N ASN A 156 9.99 -40.79 58.59
CA ASN A 156 9.17 -41.73 59.37
C ASN A 156 7.73 -41.76 58.82
N THR A 157 7.40 -42.77 58.01
CA THR A 157 6.08 -42.90 57.36
C THR A 157 4.93 -43.18 58.33
N MET A 158 5.22 -43.62 59.57
CA MET A 158 4.22 -43.78 60.63
C MET A 158 3.70 -42.42 61.10
N LEU A 159 4.55 -41.40 61.14
CA LEU A 159 4.18 -40.01 61.45
C LEU A 159 3.76 -39.22 60.20
N PHE A 160 4.52 -39.30 59.12
CA PHE A 160 4.35 -38.45 57.93
C PHE A 160 3.83 -39.25 56.74
N GLN A 161 2.84 -38.68 56.04
CA GLN A 161 2.45 -39.12 54.70
C GLN A 161 2.99 -38.12 53.68
N VAL A 162 3.83 -38.61 52.76
CA VAL A 162 4.39 -37.80 51.67
C VAL A 162 3.59 -38.02 50.40
N SER A 163 3.17 -36.93 49.76
CA SER A 163 2.46 -36.91 48.49
C SER A 163 3.31 -36.16 47.48
N VAL A 164 3.79 -36.85 46.44
CA VAL A 164 4.62 -36.22 45.40
C VAL A 164 3.74 -35.47 44.41
N THR A 165 4.14 -34.26 44.00
CA THR A 165 3.46 -33.43 43.01
C THR A 165 4.48 -32.72 42.12
N ASP A 166 4.10 -32.40 40.88
CA ASP A 166 4.98 -31.71 39.93
C ASP A 166 5.26 -30.27 40.32
N MET A 167 6.49 -29.81 40.04
CA MET A 167 6.89 -28.41 40.21
C MET A 167 6.19 -27.54 39.17
N VAL A 168 5.75 -26.34 39.56
CA VAL A 168 5.02 -25.41 38.68
C VAL A 168 5.98 -24.76 37.68
N ARG A 169 5.57 -24.65 36.40
CA ARG A 169 6.43 -24.19 35.30
C ARG A 169 5.69 -23.20 34.38
N ILE A 170 5.80 -21.91 34.71
CA ILE A 170 5.17 -20.83 33.95
C ILE A 170 5.94 -20.61 32.66
N GLN A 171 5.23 -20.66 31.52
CA GLN A 171 5.83 -20.51 30.19
C GLN A 171 6.29 -19.07 29.88
N GLU A 172 7.18 -18.91 28.90
CA GLU A 172 7.56 -17.58 28.41
C GLU A 172 6.35 -16.81 27.83
N SER A 173 6.34 -15.48 27.99
CA SER A 173 5.16 -14.61 27.71
C SER A 173 3.87 -14.93 28.51
N MET A 174 3.87 -15.92 29.41
CA MET A 174 2.80 -16.14 30.38
C MET A 174 3.13 -15.49 31.72
N VAL A 175 2.11 -15.23 32.52
CA VAL A 175 2.20 -14.70 33.88
C VAL A 175 1.28 -15.50 34.80
N GLY A 176 1.82 -15.92 35.94
CA GLY A 176 1.10 -16.67 36.96
C GLY A 176 0.35 -15.74 37.91
N ILE A 177 -0.98 -15.84 37.93
CA ILE A 177 -1.83 -15.23 38.94
C ILE A 177 -1.89 -16.16 40.15
N VAL A 178 -1.63 -15.61 41.34
CA VAL A 178 -1.59 -16.34 42.61
C VAL A 178 -2.89 -16.14 43.38
N THR A 179 -3.50 -17.25 43.78
CA THR A 179 -4.58 -17.29 44.79
C THR A 179 -4.12 -18.15 45.95
N THR A 180 -4.04 -17.57 47.15
CA THR A 180 -3.67 -18.28 48.38
C THR A 180 -4.91 -18.90 49.03
N LEU A 181 -4.77 -20.08 49.62
CA LEU A 181 -5.89 -20.80 50.26
C LEU A 181 -5.91 -20.60 51.79
N ASP A 182 -4.78 -20.16 52.37
CA ASP A 182 -4.58 -19.97 53.80
C ASP A 182 -3.98 -18.58 54.10
N GLY A 183 -3.99 -18.17 55.38
CA GLY A 183 -3.63 -16.82 55.84
C GLY A 183 -4.83 -16.01 56.33
N LEU A 184 -4.64 -14.73 56.66
CA LEU A 184 -5.70 -13.87 57.21
C LEU A 184 -6.85 -13.65 56.19
N PRO A 185 -8.10 -13.37 56.60
CA PRO A 185 -9.14 -12.94 55.66
C PRO A 185 -8.72 -11.65 54.92
N ILE A 186 -9.23 -11.43 53.70
CA ILE A 186 -9.07 -10.14 52.99
C ILE A 186 -9.81 -9.05 53.79
N GLU A 187 -9.28 -7.83 53.78
CA GLU A 187 -9.96 -6.67 54.38
C GLU A 187 -11.26 -6.34 53.64
N ALA A 188 -12.29 -5.92 54.39
CA ALA A 188 -13.57 -5.55 53.79
C ALA A 188 -13.39 -4.44 52.73
N ASN A 189 -14.10 -4.56 51.62
CA ASN A 189 -14.04 -3.69 50.45
C ASN A 189 -12.75 -3.78 49.60
N GLN A 190 -11.87 -4.76 49.81
CA GLN A 190 -10.78 -5.11 48.89
C GLN A 190 -11.07 -6.43 48.14
N ILE A 191 -10.59 -6.53 46.90
CA ILE A 191 -10.76 -7.72 46.04
C ILE A 191 -9.56 -8.68 46.15
N ALA A 192 -8.40 -8.18 46.57
CA ALA A 192 -7.16 -8.93 46.72
C ALA A 192 -6.50 -8.67 48.08
N GLY A 193 -5.57 -9.54 48.47
CA GLY A 193 -4.73 -9.37 49.65
C GLY A 193 -3.79 -8.17 49.58
N LYS A 194 -3.09 -7.89 50.68
CA LYS A 194 -2.01 -6.89 50.71
C LYS A 194 -0.79 -7.39 49.94
N LEU A 195 -0.02 -6.47 49.36
CA LEU A 195 1.30 -6.79 48.85
C LEU A 195 2.24 -7.06 50.05
N VAL A 196 2.96 -8.18 50.00
CA VAL A 196 3.84 -8.68 51.07
C VAL A 196 5.16 -9.14 50.46
N GLU A 197 6.30 -8.66 50.99
CA GLU A 197 7.62 -8.90 50.41
C GLU A 197 8.51 -9.76 51.31
N GLY A 198 9.38 -10.60 50.73
CA GLY A 198 10.35 -11.44 51.45
C GLY A 198 10.13 -12.96 51.30
N HIS A 199 8.88 -13.38 51.11
CA HIS A 199 8.43 -14.78 50.92
C HIS A 199 8.92 -15.52 49.64
N ASN A 200 9.92 -14.99 48.91
CA ASN A 200 10.56 -15.60 47.72
C ASN A 200 9.57 -16.13 46.65
N ASN A 201 8.68 -15.27 46.15
CA ASN A 201 7.60 -15.62 45.21
C ASN A 201 6.74 -16.80 45.70
N PHE A 202 6.23 -16.68 46.93
CA PHE A 202 5.40 -17.68 47.62
C PHE A 202 6.04 -19.05 47.87
N GLN A 203 7.34 -19.24 47.61
CA GLN A 203 8.04 -20.49 47.92
C GLN A 203 8.29 -20.68 49.42
N ASP A 204 8.48 -19.61 50.20
CA ASP A 204 8.37 -19.67 51.67
C ASP A 204 7.02 -19.11 52.12
N PHE A 205 6.00 -19.97 52.09
CA PHE A 205 4.63 -19.62 52.49
C PHE A 205 4.49 -19.36 54.00
N ASP A 206 5.37 -19.93 54.83
CA ASP A 206 5.38 -19.68 56.27
C ASP A 206 5.86 -18.24 56.57
N ALA A 207 6.83 -17.72 55.82
CA ALA A 207 7.18 -16.30 55.84
C ALA A 207 6.00 -15.40 55.42
N PHE A 208 5.29 -15.74 54.33
CA PHE A 208 4.11 -14.97 53.88
C PHE A 208 3.02 -14.88 54.95
N VAL A 209 2.67 -15.99 55.59
CA VAL A 209 1.66 -16.00 56.67
C VAL A 209 2.14 -15.23 57.89
N LYS A 210 3.41 -15.37 58.29
CA LYS A 210 4.01 -14.63 59.43
C LYS A 210 4.06 -13.11 59.20
N GLN A 211 4.12 -12.67 57.94
CA GLN A 211 4.06 -11.26 57.54
C GLN A 211 2.63 -10.71 57.45
N GLY A 212 1.60 -11.50 57.80
CA GLY A 212 0.20 -11.08 57.76
C GLY A 212 -0.46 -11.21 56.38
N GLY A 213 0.08 -12.08 55.51
CA GLY A 213 -0.49 -12.38 54.20
C GLY A 213 -1.96 -12.84 54.28
N ASN A 214 -2.78 -12.34 53.34
CA ASN A 214 -4.19 -12.70 53.26
C ASN A 214 -4.40 -13.97 52.42
N ARG A 215 -5.46 -14.73 52.71
CA ARG A 215 -6.03 -15.75 51.82
C ARG A 215 -6.77 -15.09 50.65
N GLY A 216 -6.85 -15.76 49.51
CA GLY A 216 -7.53 -15.31 48.29
C GLY A 216 -6.58 -14.75 47.24
N LEU A 217 -7.13 -13.99 46.29
CA LEU A 217 -6.39 -13.42 45.17
C LEU A 217 -5.27 -12.48 45.65
N GLN A 218 -4.07 -12.59 45.07
CA GLN A 218 -2.93 -11.75 45.44
C GLN A 218 -2.62 -10.68 44.38
N PRO A 219 -2.12 -9.49 44.79
CA PRO A 219 -1.65 -8.47 43.84
C PRO A 219 -0.39 -8.88 43.09
N GLN A 220 0.50 -9.63 43.75
CA GLN A 220 1.75 -10.08 43.17
C GLN A 220 1.52 -11.19 42.15
N VAL A 221 2.17 -11.02 41.01
CA VAL A 221 2.24 -12.01 39.92
C VAL A 221 3.60 -12.72 39.93
N ILE A 222 3.62 -13.96 39.45
CA ILE A 222 4.85 -14.73 39.23
C ILE A 222 5.17 -14.71 37.72
N LEU A 223 6.44 -14.48 37.38
CA LEU A 223 6.92 -14.42 35.99
C LEU A 223 7.21 -15.83 35.43
N ALA A 224 7.55 -15.91 34.15
CA ALA A 224 8.01 -17.16 33.52
C ALA A 224 9.19 -17.79 34.29
N GLY A 225 9.13 -19.10 34.55
CA GLY A 225 10.11 -19.78 35.38
C GLY A 225 9.60 -21.08 36.00
N SER A 226 10.47 -21.74 36.78
CA SER A 226 10.17 -22.97 37.52
C SER A 226 10.13 -22.68 39.03
N TYR A 227 9.03 -23.04 39.70
CA TYR A 227 8.77 -22.66 41.09
C TYR A 227 8.24 -23.83 41.92
N ASN A 228 8.82 -24.00 43.11
CA ASN A 228 8.39 -25.00 44.08
C ASN A 228 7.25 -24.43 44.93
N LEU A 229 6.03 -24.40 44.37
CA LEU A 229 4.83 -23.89 45.06
C LEU A 229 4.02 -25.04 45.66
N ASN A 230 3.56 -24.89 46.91
CA ASN A 230 2.71 -25.88 47.58
C ASN A 230 1.25 -25.76 47.11
N PRO A 231 0.67 -26.75 46.38
CA PRO A 231 -0.70 -26.66 45.85
C PRO A 231 -1.80 -26.71 46.91
N TRP A 232 -1.49 -27.05 48.17
CA TRP A 232 -2.43 -26.94 49.28
C TRP A 232 -2.46 -25.52 49.89
N ALA A 233 -1.45 -24.71 49.61
CA ALA A 233 -1.34 -23.32 50.06
C ALA A 233 -1.69 -22.32 48.97
N ILE A 234 -1.38 -22.65 47.71
CA ILE A 234 -1.37 -21.75 46.56
C ILE A 234 -2.02 -22.46 45.36
N GLN A 235 -3.04 -21.84 44.80
CA GLN A 235 -3.53 -22.13 43.45
C GLN A 235 -2.92 -21.10 42.49
N LEU A 236 -2.30 -21.58 41.41
CA LEU A 236 -1.81 -20.74 40.32
C LEU A 236 -2.72 -20.85 39.10
N GLU A 237 -2.96 -19.73 38.43
CA GLU A 237 -3.58 -19.67 37.11
C GLU A 237 -2.61 -18.99 36.13
N GLU A 238 -2.31 -19.63 35.00
CA GLU A 238 -1.43 -19.07 33.97
C GLU A 238 -2.23 -18.35 32.89
N ILE A 239 -2.00 -17.04 32.73
CA ILE A 239 -2.59 -16.22 31.66
C ILE A 239 -1.51 -15.58 30.79
N PRO A 240 -1.78 -15.26 29.50
CA PRO A 240 -0.84 -14.52 28.68
C PRO A 240 -0.65 -13.09 29.21
N MET A 241 0.58 -12.59 29.19
CA MET A 241 0.91 -11.19 29.53
C MET A 241 0.09 -10.21 28.68
N THR A 242 -0.14 -9.01 29.20
CA THR A 242 -0.84 -7.95 28.46
C THR A 242 0.13 -7.31 27.47
N GLU A 243 -0.13 -7.46 26.18
CA GLU A 243 0.65 -6.86 25.10
C GLU A 243 0.01 -5.55 24.63
N ILE A 244 0.81 -4.49 24.56
CA ILE A 244 0.43 -3.15 24.09
C ILE A 244 1.19 -2.93 22.78
N ALA A 245 0.43 -2.85 21.68
CA ALA A 245 0.98 -2.71 20.33
C ALA A 245 1.62 -1.32 20.12
N ILE A 246 2.56 -1.24 19.16
CA ILE A 246 3.14 0.04 18.73
C ILE A 246 2.02 0.95 18.19
N GLY A 247 2.02 2.22 18.60
CA GLY A 247 0.95 3.17 18.28
C GLY A 247 -0.22 3.19 19.29
N TYR A 248 -0.15 2.39 20.36
CA TYR A 248 -1.09 2.39 21.48
C TYR A 248 -0.36 2.66 22.81
N VAL A 249 -1.11 3.13 23.80
CA VAL A 249 -0.74 3.09 25.22
C VAL A 249 -1.79 2.34 26.03
N GLY A 250 -1.35 1.63 27.07
CA GLY A 250 -2.23 0.94 28.01
C GLY A 250 -2.51 1.82 29.22
N VAL A 251 -3.70 2.38 29.31
CA VAL A 251 -4.15 3.06 30.54
C VAL A 251 -4.58 1.99 31.55
N VAL A 252 -3.96 1.99 32.72
CA VAL A 252 -4.26 1.01 33.78
C VAL A 252 -5.32 1.56 34.72
N ILE A 253 -6.37 0.78 34.92
CA ILE A 253 -7.43 1.02 35.90
C ILE A 253 -7.26 -0.03 37.00
N SER A 254 -6.91 0.40 38.22
CA SER A 254 -6.71 -0.51 39.35
C SER A 254 -7.91 -0.50 40.29
N PHE A 255 -8.40 -1.70 40.61
CA PHE A 255 -9.53 -1.91 41.53
C PHE A 255 -9.10 -2.13 42.99
N ILE A 256 -7.79 -2.16 43.26
CA ILE A 256 -7.21 -2.53 44.57
C ILE A 256 -6.33 -1.42 45.13
N GLY A 257 -6.05 -1.51 46.44
CA GLY A 257 -5.22 -0.57 47.17
C GLY A 257 -6.03 0.49 47.91
N LYS A 258 -5.34 1.45 48.52
CA LYS A 258 -6.00 2.59 49.17
C LYS A 258 -6.67 3.47 48.12
N GLU A 259 -7.73 4.16 48.53
CA GLU A 259 -8.25 5.29 47.77
C GLU A 259 -7.17 6.39 47.82
N GLY A 260 -6.61 6.71 46.67
CA GLY A 260 -5.52 7.66 46.54
C GLY A 260 -6.03 9.10 46.52
N ASP A 261 -5.18 10.02 46.98
CA ASP A 261 -5.38 11.45 46.76
C ASP A 261 -5.50 11.73 45.25
N ASP A 262 -6.46 12.57 44.86
CA ASP A 262 -6.68 12.94 43.47
C ASP A 262 -5.57 13.89 42.99
N LEU A 263 -4.72 13.40 42.08
CA LEU A 263 -3.59 14.15 41.56
C LEU A 263 -3.97 15.14 40.45
N THR A 264 -5.24 15.18 40.04
CA THR A 264 -5.65 15.85 38.79
C THR A 264 -5.88 17.36 38.90
N GLY A 265 -5.69 17.93 40.09
CA GLY A 265 -5.82 19.37 40.34
C GLY A 265 -7.28 19.86 40.42
N ALA A 266 -7.46 21.15 40.71
CA ALA A 266 -8.79 21.72 41.02
C ALA A 266 -9.78 21.76 39.83
N ASP A 267 -9.26 21.69 38.59
CA ASP A 267 -10.03 21.86 37.36
C ASP A 267 -10.69 20.56 36.87
N PHE A 268 -10.20 19.40 37.32
CA PHE A 268 -10.67 18.09 36.86
C PHE A 268 -11.45 17.37 37.97
N LYS A 269 -12.72 17.06 37.71
CA LYS A 269 -13.66 16.47 38.69
C LYS A 269 -14.24 15.11 38.25
N HIS A 270 -13.57 14.44 37.31
CA HIS A 270 -14.13 13.34 36.54
C HIS A 270 -13.37 12.03 36.76
N GLY A 271 -13.47 11.51 38.00
CA GLY A 271 -12.83 10.26 38.44
C GLY A 271 -11.40 10.46 38.93
N ASN A 272 -11.03 9.75 40.00
CA ASN A 272 -9.74 9.92 40.67
C ASN A 272 -8.60 9.37 39.78
N ILE A 273 -7.67 10.25 39.39
CA ILE A 273 -6.40 9.84 38.78
C ILE A 273 -5.34 9.82 39.87
N VAL A 274 -4.67 8.67 40.00
CA VAL A 274 -3.86 8.32 41.16
C VAL A 274 -2.45 7.87 40.77
N ALA A 275 -1.56 7.88 41.75
CA ALA A 275 -0.23 7.28 41.62
C ALA A 275 -0.32 5.74 41.46
N LYS A 276 0.70 5.18 40.80
CA LYS A 276 0.86 3.74 40.59
C LYS A 276 0.74 2.96 41.91
N GLY A 277 -0.17 1.98 41.95
CA GLY A 277 -0.44 1.13 43.12
C GLY A 277 -1.59 1.59 44.02
N SER A 278 -2.20 2.75 43.76
CA SER A 278 -3.48 3.14 44.39
C SER A 278 -4.68 2.71 43.52
N LYS A 279 -5.85 2.65 44.15
CA LYS A 279 -7.15 2.37 43.51
C LYS A 279 -7.61 3.58 42.70
N GLY A 280 -7.88 3.40 41.40
CA GLY A 280 -8.22 4.47 40.46
C GLY A 280 -7.57 4.27 39.09
N VAL A 281 -7.59 5.33 38.26
CA VAL A 281 -6.87 5.35 36.97
C VAL A 281 -5.44 5.83 37.21
N TRP A 282 -4.42 5.15 36.66
CA TRP A 282 -3.03 5.57 36.85
C TRP A 282 -2.66 6.76 35.97
N LEU A 283 -2.02 7.78 36.56
CA LEU A 283 -1.52 8.97 35.84
C LEU A 283 -0.45 8.64 34.80
N GLU A 284 0.36 7.60 35.04
CA GLU A 284 1.37 7.10 34.11
C GLU A 284 0.80 5.90 33.32
N PRO A 285 0.52 6.05 32.01
CA PRO A 285 0.11 4.93 31.17
C PRO A 285 1.33 4.08 30.75
N LEU A 286 1.06 2.82 30.43
CA LEU A 286 2.08 1.90 29.93
C LEU A 286 2.32 2.15 28.44
N GLY A 287 3.59 2.23 28.05
CA GLY A 287 4.00 2.31 26.65
C GLY A 287 3.81 0.99 25.89
N PRO A 288 4.21 0.92 24.60
CA PRO A 288 4.19 -0.32 23.84
C PRO A 288 5.19 -1.35 24.41
N GLY A 289 4.76 -2.60 24.54
CA GLY A 289 5.52 -3.68 25.17
C GLY A 289 4.64 -4.78 25.76
N LYS A 290 5.26 -5.76 26.44
CA LYS A 290 4.56 -6.84 27.16
C LYS A 290 4.68 -6.63 28.67
N TYR A 291 3.56 -6.70 29.38
CA TYR A 291 3.48 -6.39 30.81
C TYR A 291 2.82 -7.53 31.61
N PRO A 292 3.44 -7.98 32.72
CA PRO A 292 2.87 -8.98 33.61
C PRO A 292 1.82 -8.33 34.53
N ILE A 293 0.54 -8.41 34.15
CA ILE A 293 -0.57 -7.74 34.84
C ILE A 293 -1.65 -8.77 35.20
N ASN A 294 -2.05 -8.80 36.48
CA ASN A 294 -3.15 -9.62 36.96
C ASN A 294 -4.50 -8.99 36.54
N LYS A 295 -5.19 -9.65 35.60
CA LYS A 295 -6.42 -9.17 34.94
C LYS A 295 -7.64 -9.12 35.86
N TYR A 296 -7.60 -9.71 37.05
CA TYR A 296 -8.68 -9.67 38.03
C TYR A 296 -8.62 -8.44 38.96
N ILE A 297 -7.43 -7.86 39.16
CA ILE A 297 -7.24 -6.65 39.99
C ILE A 297 -7.09 -5.36 39.19
N MET A 298 -6.76 -5.48 37.90
CA MET A 298 -6.41 -4.36 37.02
C MET A 298 -6.95 -4.60 35.62
N LYS A 299 -7.65 -3.61 35.08
CA LYS A 299 -8.02 -3.55 33.66
C LYS A 299 -7.01 -2.66 32.92
N VAL A 300 -6.67 -3.02 31.69
CA VAL A 300 -5.87 -2.17 30.79
C VAL A 300 -6.74 -1.79 29.60
N GLU A 301 -6.98 -0.50 29.41
CA GLU A 301 -7.63 0.05 28.22
C GLU A 301 -6.57 0.46 27.20
N LEU A 302 -6.71 0.01 25.96
CA LEU A 302 -5.78 0.32 24.87
C LEU A 302 -6.23 1.59 24.16
N VAL A 303 -5.53 2.69 24.41
CA VAL A 303 -5.79 3.99 23.76
C VAL A 303 -4.84 4.14 22.56
N PRO A 304 -5.35 4.33 21.32
CA PRO A 304 -4.50 4.62 20.18
C PRO A 304 -3.94 6.04 20.28
N THR A 305 -2.64 6.18 20.07
CA THR A 305 -1.92 7.47 20.03
C THR A 305 -1.51 7.86 18.62
N THR A 306 -1.76 7.00 17.63
CA THR A 306 -1.78 7.38 16.21
C THR A 306 -2.94 8.33 15.91
N ASN A 307 -2.89 9.03 14.78
CA ASN A 307 -4.04 9.78 14.28
C ASN A 307 -5.19 8.80 13.98
N LEU A 308 -6.37 9.07 14.55
CA LEU A 308 -7.60 8.35 14.25
C LEU A 308 -8.44 9.18 13.28
N VAL A 309 -8.80 8.58 12.15
CA VAL A 309 -9.83 9.10 11.25
C VAL A 309 -11.17 8.49 11.67
N LEU A 310 -12.19 9.32 11.82
CA LEU A 310 -13.54 8.92 12.18
C LEU A 310 -14.50 9.50 11.15
N ASN A 311 -15.26 8.63 10.48
CA ASN A 311 -16.09 8.97 9.33
C ASN A 311 -17.59 8.91 9.69
N TRP A 312 -18.30 10.03 9.59
CA TRP A 312 -19.77 10.10 9.61
C TRP A 312 -20.31 9.83 8.20
N ALA A 313 -20.11 8.60 7.72
CA ALA A 313 -20.45 8.17 6.38
C ALA A 313 -20.94 6.71 6.36
N SER A 314 -22.14 6.48 5.82
CA SER A 314 -22.82 5.18 5.85
C SER A 314 -22.17 4.07 5.00
N ALA A 315 -21.10 4.38 4.27
CA ALA A 315 -20.47 3.49 3.30
C ALA A 315 -18.98 3.16 3.56
N ARG A 316 -18.35 3.73 4.60
CA ARG A 316 -16.92 3.52 4.90
C ARG A 316 -16.62 3.50 6.40
N SER A 317 -16.56 2.29 6.96
CA SER A 317 -15.93 2.03 8.26
C SER A 317 -14.47 1.64 8.05
N GLU A 318 -13.55 2.28 8.77
CA GLU A 318 -12.11 2.00 8.71
C GLU A 318 -11.66 1.06 9.86
N ALA A 319 -10.38 0.68 9.86
CA ALA A 319 -9.86 -0.48 10.58
C ALA A 319 -10.14 -0.52 12.11
N HIS A 320 -10.41 0.63 12.74
CA HIS A 320 -10.59 0.73 14.18
C HIS A 320 -12.00 0.40 14.70
N ASN A 321 -13.00 0.20 13.84
CA ASN A 321 -14.39 -0.15 14.21
C ASN A 321 -15.15 0.86 15.12
N LEU A 322 -14.51 1.95 15.57
CA LEU A 322 -15.13 2.99 16.41
C LEU A 322 -16.18 3.84 15.68
N ASP A 323 -16.16 3.80 14.35
CA ASP A 323 -17.05 4.51 13.44
C ASP A 323 -18.33 3.73 13.06
N LYS A 324 -18.47 2.47 13.49
CA LYS A 324 -19.57 1.56 13.08
C LYS A 324 -20.99 2.07 13.33
N ASN A 325 -21.17 3.00 14.27
CA ASN A 325 -22.47 3.58 14.60
C ASN A 325 -22.66 4.99 13.99
N LEU A 326 -21.62 5.58 13.39
CA LEU A 326 -21.66 6.93 12.86
C LEU A 326 -22.39 6.96 11.53
N SER A 327 -23.49 7.71 11.48
CA SER A 327 -24.33 7.88 10.29
C SER A 327 -24.09 9.23 9.62
N THR A 328 -24.52 9.37 8.36
CA THR A 328 -24.43 10.63 7.61
C THR A 328 -25.24 11.73 8.31
N ILE A 329 -24.68 12.94 8.38
CA ILE A 329 -25.29 14.01 9.16
C ILE A 329 -26.37 14.68 8.30
N THR A 330 -27.63 14.25 8.45
CA THR A 330 -28.76 14.98 7.87
C THR A 330 -28.92 16.34 8.55
N VAL A 331 -28.81 17.40 7.76
CA VAL A 331 -28.95 18.79 8.17
C VAL A 331 -30.08 19.47 7.37
N ARG A 332 -30.51 20.65 7.81
CA ARG A 332 -31.51 21.48 7.11
C ARG A 332 -30.97 22.88 6.88
N SER A 333 -31.06 23.36 5.65
CA SER A 333 -30.69 24.72 5.24
C SER A 333 -31.69 25.78 5.72
N ARG A 334 -31.30 27.05 5.62
CA ARG A 334 -32.19 28.21 5.78
C ARG A 334 -33.39 28.17 4.83
N ASP A 335 -33.18 27.66 3.62
CA ASP A 335 -34.22 27.42 2.61
C ASP A 335 -35.25 26.33 2.99
N GLY A 336 -35.05 25.64 4.11
CA GLY A 336 -35.91 24.55 4.59
C GLY A 336 -35.61 23.18 3.97
N PHE A 337 -34.76 23.11 2.93
CA PHE A 337 -34.38 21.84 2.30
C PHE A 337 -33.46 21.01 3.21
N PRO A 338 -33.77 19.72 3.43
CA PRO A 338 -32.85 18.78 4.04
C PRO A 338 -31.79 18.32 3.03
N PHE A 339 -30.57 18.10 3.51
CA PHE A 339 -29.49 17.45 2.74
C PHE A 339 -28.59 16.64 3.66
N ASN A 340 -27.88 15.66 3.10
CA ASN A 340 -26.93 14.85 3.85
C ASN A 340 -25.51 15.41 3.69
N LEU A 341 -24.78 15.40 4.80
CA LEU A 341 -23.40 15.85 4.90
C LEU A 341 -22.54 14.70 5.43
N ASP A 342 -21.56 14.27 4.65
CA ASP A 342 -20.50 13.37 5.11
C ASP A 342 -19.40 14.22 5.77
N VAL A 343 -18.86 13.74 6.89
CA VAL A 343 -17.79 14.42 7.65
C VAL A 343 -16.73 13.42 8.07
N ALA A 344 -15.45 13.78 7.99
CA ALA A 344 -14.36 13.03 8.59
C ALA A 344 -13.64 13.90 9.62
N GLN A 345 -13.55 13.42 10.87
CA GLN A 345 -12.74 14.06 11.91
C GLN A 345 -11.44 13.30 12.09
N ILE A 346 -10.32 14.01 12.09
CA ILE A 346 -9.01 13.47 12.48
C ILE A 346 -8.73 13.93 13.92
N ILE A 347 -8.57 12.97 14.83
CA ILE A 347 -8.20 13.19 16.23
C ILE A 347 -6.86 12.52 16.56
N HIS A 348 -6.20 13.03 17.59
CA HIS A 348 -5.02 12.42 18.22
C HIS A 348 -5.17 12.52 19.74
N VAL A 349 -4.89 11.42 20.46
CA VAL A 349 -4.82 11.44 21.93
C VAL A 349 -3.35 11.40 22.36
N PRO A 350 -2.83 12.48 22.99
CA PRO A 350 -1.47 12.48 23.51
C PRO A 350 -1.25 11.41 24.59
N THR A 351 -0.06 10.81 24.61
CA THR A 351 0.31 9.77 25.59
C THR A 351 0.08 10.21 27.03
N THR A 352 0.44 11.45 27.39
CA THR A 352 0.29 12.04 28.74
C THR A 352 -1.15 12.33 29.13
N GLU A 353 -2.06 12.44 28.16
CA GLU A 353 -3.45 12.86 28.36
C GLU A 353 -4.43 11.67 28.30
N ALA A 354 -4.04 10.56 27.68
CA ALA A 354 -4.84 9.33 27.57
C ALA A 354 -5.47 8.85 28.90
N PRO A 355 -4.79 8.90 30.07
CA PRO A 355 -5.43 8.57 31.35
C PRO A 355 -6.60 9.48 31.73
N LYS A 356 -6.52 10.78 31.41
CA LYS A 356 -7.58 11.76 31.69
C LYS A 356 -8.82 11.51 30.83
N VAL A 357 -8.60 11.15 29.56
CA VAL A 357 -9.67 10.76 28.62
C VAL A 357 -10.38 9.49 29.13
N ILE A 358 -9.62 8.47 29.56
CA ILE A 358 -10.20 7.23 30.10
C ILE A 358 -10.86 7.44 31.47
N ALA A 359 -10.36 8.33 32.33
CA ALA A 359 -11.05 8.70 33.57
C ALA A 359 -12.40 9.38 33.32
N ARG A 360 -12.49 10.29 32.33
CA ARG A 360 -13.76 10.94 31.94
C ARG A 360 -14.78 9.98 31.32
N PHE A 361 -14.36 9.10 30.41
CA PHE A 361 -15.28 8.35 29.52
C PHE A 361 -15.28 6.83 29.72
N GLY A 362 -14.33 6.27 30.45
CA GLY A 362 -14.14 4.83 30.66
C GLY A 362 -13.55 4.09 29.45
N ASN A 363 -13.92 4.46 28.21
CA ASN A 363 -13.33 3.92 26.98
C ASN A 363 -13.42 4.90 25.80
N MET A 364 -12.78 4.56 24.68
CA MET A 364 -12.78 5.37 23.45
C MET A 364 -14.14 5.41 22.72
N VAL A 365 -14.99 4.39 22.89
CA VAL A 365 -16.34 4.34 22.25
C VAL A 365 -17.26 5.40 22.85
N ASN A 366 -17.18 5.57 24.17
CA ASN A 366 -17.93 6.58 24.92
C ASN A 366 -17.48 8.00 24.57
N LEU A 367 -16.17 8.25 24.42
CA LEU A 367 -15.65 9.53 23.91
C LEU A 367 -16.30 9.91 22.56
N VAL A 368 -16.32 8.97 21.61
CA VAL A 368 -16.88 9.21 20.27
C VAL A 368 -18.39 9.45 20.32
N SER A 369 -19.15 8.60 21.01
CA SER A 369 -20.62 8.65 21.03
C SER A 369 -21.22 9.71 21.97
N GLN A 370 -20.55 10.07 23.06
CA GLN A 370 -21.09 11.00 24.07
C GLN A 370 -20.63 12.46 23.87
N VAL A 371 -19.49 12.69 23.22
CA VAL A 371 -18.94 14.03 23.00
C VAL A 371 -18.75 14.35 21.52
N LEU A 372 -18.05 13.48 20.78
CA LEU A 372 -17.60 13.80 19.43
C LEU A 372 -18.77 13.89 18.44
N GLU A 373 -19.64 12.89 18.42
CA GLU A 373 -20.84 12.83 17.57
C GLU A 373 -21.84 13.96 17.90
N PRO A 374 -22.22 14.22 19.17
CA PRO A 374 -23.07 15.37 19.52
C PRO A 374 -22.47 16.73 19.14
N THR A 375 -21.17 16.95 19.40
CA THR A 375 -20.49 18.22 19.10
C THR A 375 -20.48 18.50 17.59
N ILE A 376 -20.04 17.53 16.79
CA ILE A 376 -19.93 17.66 15.32
C ILE A 376 -21.33 17.78 14.70
N GLY A 377 -22.27 16.94 15.13
CA GLY A 377 -23.66 16.99 14.67
C GLY A 377 -24.35 18.33 14.96
N ASN A 378 -24.14 18.90 16.15
CA ASN A 378 -24.71 20.19 16.52
C ASN A 378 -24.05 21.35 15.75
N TYR A 379 -22.72 21.36 15.59
CA TYR A 379 -22.03 22.38 14.81
C TYR A 379 -22.56 22.43 13.36
N PHE A 380 -22.61 21.28 12.66
CA PHE A 380 -23.04 21.26 11.26
C PHE A 380 -24.54 21.53 11.09
N ARG A 381 -25.40 21.10 12.03
CA ARG A 381 -26.83 21.50 12.03
C ARG A 381 -27.01 23.01 12.17
N ASN A 382 -26.28 23.65 13.09
CA ASN A 382 -26.37 25.09 13.31
C ASN A 382 -25.78 25.88 12.12
N SER A 383 -24.64 25.43 11.58
CA SER A 383 -24.00 26.02 10.39
C SER A 383 -24.89 25.90 9.14
N ALA A 384 -25.63 24.81 8.98
CA ALA A 384 -26.60 24.65 7.90
C ALA A 384 -27.78 25.63 8.03
N GLN A 385 -28.38 25.75 9.21
CA GLN A 385 -29.53 26.65 9.46
C GLN A 385 -29.23 28.12 9.12
N GLY A 386 -27.98 28.57 9.32
CA GLY A 386 -27.56 29.94 8.99
C GLY A 386 -27.40 30.22 7.49
N SER A 387 -27.64 29.26 6.59
CA SER A 387 -27.27 29.39 5.18
C SER A 387 -28.10 28.60 4.17
N ASP A 388 -28.05 29.05 2.93
CA ASP A 388 -28.74 28.43 1.80
C ASP A 388 -27.92 27.25 1.25
N VAL A 389 -28.55 26.22 0.68
CA VAL A 389 -27.84 24.99 0.24
C VAL A 389 -26.70 25.31 -0.75
N ILE A 390 -26.94 26.24 -1.66
CA ILE A 390 -25.99 26.66 -2.70
C ILE A 390 -24.81 27.42 -2.07
N ALA A 391 -25.10 28.27 -1.08
CA ALA A 391 -24.07 29.00 -0.33
C ALA A 391 -23.24 28.04 0.54
N PHE A 392 -23.84 26.98 1.06
CA PHE A 392 -23.12 25.91 1.78
C PHE A 392 -22.15 25.18 0.85
N LEU A 393 -22.60 24.79 -0.34
CA LEU A 393 -21.76 24.13 -1.35
C LEU A 393 -20.57 25.00 -1.79
N SER A 394 -20.78 26.30 -2.05
CA SER A 394 -19.71 27.20 -2.51
C SER A 394 -18.74 27.63 -1.40
N THR A 395 -19.21 27.78 -0.15
CA THR A 395 -18.37 28.18 0.99
C THR A 395 -17.67 27.02 1.71
N ARG A 396 -17.73 25.77 1.19
CA ARG A 396 -17.20 24.54 1.83
C ARG A 396 -15.83 24.71 2.49
N LYS A 397 -14.87 25.39 1.86
CA LYS A 397 -13.53 25.62 2.44
C LYS A 397 -13.56 26.48 3.71
N GLU A 398 -14.33 27.56 3.71
CA GLU A 398 -14.50 28.47 4.86
C GLU A 398 -15.27 27.78 6.00
N ARG A 399 -16.30 27.01 5.67
CA ARG A 399 -17.00 26.14 6.64
C ARG A 399 -16.05 25.16 7.29
N GLN A 400 -15.14 24.56 6.53
CA GLN A 400 -14.22 23.55 7.01
C GLN A 400 -13.20 24.14 8.00
N GLU A 401 -12.63 25.32 7.70
CA GLU A 401 -11.72 26.01 8.62
C GLU A 401 -12.44 26.46 9.91
N SER A 402 -13.66 26.99 9.79
CA SER A 402 -14.50 27.36 10.94
C SER A 402 -14.89 26.14 11.79
N ALA A 403 -15.21 25.01 11.15
CA ALA A 403 -15.50 23.75 11.83
C ALA A 403 -14.28 23.27 12.63
N LYS A 404 -13.12 23.23 11.98
CA LYS A 404 -11.83 22.86 12.58
C LYS A 404 -11.50 23.71 13.81
N GLU A 405 -11.62 25.04 13.73
CA GLU A 405 -11.33 25.93 14.85
C GLU A 405 -12.32 25.74 16.02
N HIS A 406 -13.61 25.58 15.72
CA HIS A 406 -14.64 25.39 16.75
C HIS A 406 -14.55 24.01 17.43
N ILE A 407 -14.50 22.94 16.65
CA ILE A 407 -14.42 21.55 17.13
C ILE A 407 -13.11 21.35 17.91
N ARG A 408 -12.00 21.96 17.48
CA ARG A 408 -10.75 21.95 18.24
C ARG A 408 -10.89 22.56 19.63
N LYS A 409 -11.46 23.76 19.76
CA LYS A 409 -11.64 24.41 21.07
C LYS A 409 -12.44 23.53 22.03
N VAL A 410 -13.51 22.90 21.54
CA VAL A 410 -14.33 21.97 22.34
C VAL A 410 -13.55 20.70 22.73
N LEU A 411 -12.75 20.12 21.83
CA LEU A 411 -12.03 18.87 22.13
C LEU A 411 -10.77 19.07 22.99
N ASP A 412 -10.12 20.23 22.88
CA ASP A 412 -9.00 20.61 23.75
C ASP A 412 -9.47 20.66 25.23
N GLU A 413 -10.72 21.06 25.53
CA GLU A 413 -11.34 20.98 26.88
C GLU A 413 -11.50 19.54 27.42
N TYR A 414 -11.54 18.55 26.53
CA TYR A 414 -11.63 17.12 26.84
C TYR A 414 -10.29 16.38 26.79
N ASN A 415 -9.17 17.11 26.66
CA ASN A 415 -7.81 16.57 26.53
C ASN A 415 -7.60 15.71 25.26
N VAL A 416 -8.31 16.03 24.16
CA VAL A 416 -8.22 15.32 22.87
C VAL A 416 -7.86 16.30 21.76
N ASN A 417 -6.73 16.09 21.09
CA ASN A 417 -6.27 17.03 20.07
C ASN A 417 -7.03 16.83 18.75
N ALA A 418 -7.75 17.85 18.30
CA ALA A 418 -8.31 17.88 16.95
C ALA A 418 -7.20 18.24 15.93
N VAL A 419 -6.89 17.33 15.01
CA VAL A 419 -5.87 17.54 13.98
C VAL A 419 -6.48 18.24 12.77
N ASP A 420 -7.58 17.71 12.25
CA ASP A 420 -8.32 18.32 11.14
C ASP A 420 -9.78 17.88 11.12
N THR A 421 -10.65 18.73 10.58
CA THR A 421 -12.06 18.41 10.29
C THR A 421 -12.22 18.54 8.79
N LEU A 422 -12.60 17.47 8.10
CA LEU A 422 -12.81 17.45 6.66
C LEU A 422 -14.29 17.30 6.36
N ILE A 423 -14.83 18.19 5.51
CA ILE A 423 -16.17 18.00 4.95
C ILE A 423 -16.02 17.06 3.76
N GLY A 424 -16.77 15.96 3.77
CA GLY A 424 -16.82 14.95 2.71
C GLY A 424 -17.73 15.36 1.56
N ASP A 425 -18.46 14.41 0.99
CA ASP A 425 -19.45 14.70 -0.03
C ASP A 425 -20.72 15.31 0.57
N ILE A 426 -21.40 16.12 -0.25
CA ILE A 426 -22.61 16.84 0.12
C ILE A 426 -23.66 16.45 -0.91
N VAL A 427 -24.74 15.81 -0.48
CA VAL A 427 -25.78 15.30 -1.39
C VAL A 427 -27.00 16.23 -1.31
N PRO A 428 -27.12 17.24 -2.22
CA PRO A 428 -28.30 18.09 -2.29
C PRO A 428 -29.51 17.31 -2.82
N PRO A 429 -30.74 17.71 -2.46
CA PRO A 429 -31.95 17.07 -2.99
C PRO A 429 -32.11 17.35 -4.49
N GLU A 430 -32.57 16.34 -5.23
CA GLU A 430 -32.75 16.40 -6.70
C GLU A 430 -33.63 17.57 -7.17
N SER A 431 -34.60 17.98 -6.35
CA SER A 431 -35.49 19.11 -6.63
C SER A 431 -34.74 20.45 -6.79
N LEU A 432 -33.67 20.68 -6.03
CA LEU A 432 -32.80 21.84 -6.19
C LEU A 432 -31.87 21.66 -7.39
N MET A 433 -31.31 20.46 -7.60
CA MET A 433 -30.44 20.21 -8.75
C MET A 433 -31.17 20.43 -10.07
N LYS A 434 -32.45 20.04 -10.15
CA LYS A 434 -33.29 20.30 -11.31
C LYS A 434 -33.50 21.80 -11.54
N THR A 435 -33.97 22.56 -10.56
CA THR A 435 -34.23 24.00 -10.74
C THR A 435 -32.96 24.80 -11.03
N LEU A 436 -31.81 24.39 -10.50
CA LEU A 436 -30.51 24.99 -10.81
C LEU A 436 -30.03 24.65 -12.23
N THR A 437 -30.25 23.41 -12.68
CA THR A 437 -29.95 22.99 -14.06
C THR A 437 -30.84 23.73 -15.05
N ASP A 438 -32.15 23.76 -14.81
CA ASP A 438 -33.14 24.49 -15.61
C ASP A 438 -32.80 26.00 -15.68
N ARG A 439 -32.44 26.62 -14.54
CA ARG A 439 -32.00 28.03 -14.50
C ARG A 439 -30.71 28.25 -15.29
N LYS A 440 -29.72 27.37 -15.16
CA LYS A 440 -28.45 27.53 -15.87
C LYS A 440 -28.61 27.34 -17.38
N ILE A 441 -29.44 26.38 -17.80
CA ILE A 441 -29.85 26.22 -19.20
C ILE A 441 -30.52 27.49 -19.71
N ALA A 442 -31.42 28.11 -18.93
CA ALA A 442 -32.08 29.36 -19.31
C ALA A 442 -31.11 30.55 -19.42
N GLU A 443 -30.08 30.64 -18.57
CA GLU A 443 -29.00 31.64 -18.70
C GLU A 443 -28.20 31.47 -19.99
N GLU A 444 -27.72 30.26 -20.29
CA GLU A 444 -26.95 29.98 -21.51
C GLU A 444 -27.81 30.15 -22.78
N GLN A 445 -29.10 29.77 -22.72
CA GLN A 445 -30.07 30.06 -23.78
C GLN A 445 -30.26 31.56 -23.98
N LYS A 446 -30.38 32.37 -22.90
CA LYS A 446 -30.49 33.83 -23.00
C LYS A 446 -29.26 34.44 -23.69
N VAL A 447 -28.04 34.04 -23.30
CA VAL A 447 -26.80 34.50 -23.95
C VAL A 447 -26.76 34.08 -25.42
N THR A 448 -27.20 32.87 -25.73
CA THR A 448 -27.32 32.35 -27.10
C THR A 448 -28.31 33.20 -27.93
N TYR A 449 -29.49 33.49 -27.40
CA TYR A 449 -30.50 34.31 -28.08
C TYR A 449 -30.08 35.77 -28.23
N GLU A 450 -29.39 36.37 -27.25
CA GLU A 450 -28.85 37.72 -27.36
C GLU A 450 -27.75 37.80 -28.44
N THR A 451 -26.90 36.77 -28.53
CA THR A 451 -25.87 36.66 -29.58
C THR A 451 -26.50 36.47 -30.97
N GLN A 452 -27.53 35.61 -31.09
CA GLN A 452 -28.28 35.42 -32.34
C GLN A 452 -29.00 36.69 -32.78
N LYS A 453 -29.64 37.40 -31.84
CA LYS A 453 -30.33 38.68 -32.10
C LYS A 453 -29.34 39.74 -32.60
N GLN A 454 -28.20 39.92 -31.93
CA GLN A 454 -27.16 40.86 -32.38
C GLN A 454 -26.67 40.53 -33.79
N ALA A 455 -26.34 39.26 -34.07
CA ALA A 455 -25.91 38.82 -35.39
C ALA A 455 -26.99 39.05 -36.48
N GLN A 456 -28.27 38.92 -36.13
CA GLN A 456 -29.39 39.16 -37.06
C GLN A 456 -29.66 40.66 -37.27
N GLU A 457 -29.52 41.50 -36.23
CA GLU A 457 -29.56 42.97 -36.35
C GLU A 457 -28.41 43.49 -37.23
N THR A 458 -27.19 42.95 -37.07
CA THR A 458 -26.06 43.27 -37.95
C THR A 458 -26.32 42.87 -39.41
N ARG A 459 -26.93 41.70 -39.66
CA ARG A 459 -27.32 41.29 -41.02
C ARG A 459 -28.38 42.21 -41.63
N GLN A 460 -29.42 42.57 -40.88
CA GLN A 460 -30.44 43.51 -41.34
C GLN A 460 -29.87 44.91 -41.65
N GLY A 461 -28.87 45.37 -40.88
CA GLY A 461 -28.10 46.56 -41.20
C GLY A 461 -27.38 46.46 -42.56
N MET A 462 -26.56 45.42 -42.73
CA MET A 462 -25.81 45.15 -43.96
C MET A 462 -26.74 45.02 -45.20
N GLU A 463 -27.86 44.29 -45.09
CA GLU A 463 -28.83 44.14 -46.17
C GLU A 463 -29.50 45.47 -46.54
N LYS A 464 -29.86 46.28 -45.53
CA LYS A 464 -30.45 47.62 -45.75
C LYS A 464 -29.47 48.60 -46.40
N GLU A 465 -28.21 48.60 -45.97
CA GLU A 465 -27.16 49.43 -46.57
C GLU A 465 -26.85 49.00 -48.01
N THR A 466 -26.81 47.70 -48.28
CA THR A 466 -26.66 47.14 -49.63
C THR A 466 -27.83 47.57 -50.54
N ALA A 467 -29.07 47.45 -50.07
CA ALA A 467 -30.25 47.88 -50.83
C ALA A 467 -30.27 49.38 -51.14
N ILE A 468 -29.77 50.22 -50.22
CA ILE A 468 -29.60 51.66 -50.46
C ILE A 468 -28.52 51.92 -51.53
N ALA A 469 -27.40 51.18 -51.50
CA ALA A 469 -26.35 51.31 -52.49
C ALA A 469 -26.79 50.89 -53.92
N ASP A 470 -27.55 49.80 -54.05
CA ASP A 470 -28.10 49.38 -55.35
C ASP A 470 -29.18 50.34 -55.87
N MET A 471 -30.05 50.89 -55.01
CA MET A 471 -30.97 51.98 -55.41
C MET A 471 -30.22 53.21 -55.92
N GLN A 472 -29.14 53.63 -55.23
CA GLN A 472 -28.34 54.79 -55.64
C GLN A 472 -27.67 54.58 -57.02
N LYS A 473 -27.20 53.35 -57.29
CA LYS A 473 -26.62 52.93 -58.56
C LYS A 473 -27.62 52.98 -59.72
N ASP A 474 -28.87 52.56 -59.51
CA ASP A 474 -29.91 52.68 -60.53
C ASP A 474 -30.42 54.13 -60.71
N ILE A 475 -30.44 54.96 -59.65
CA ILE A 475 -30.73 56.41 -59.75
C ILE A 475 -29.69 57.12 -60.65
N VAL A 476 -28.39 56.89 -60.43
CA VAL A 476 -27.32 57.48 -61.25
C VAL A 476 -27.44 57.04 -62.72
N LYS A 477 -27.72 55.75 -62.95
CA LYS A 477 -27.93 55.17 -64.27
C LYS A 477 -29.16 55.76 -64.99
N ALA A 478 -30.22 56.06 -64.25
CA ALA A 478 -31.41 56.73 -64.78
C ALA A 478 -31.09 58.18 -65.18
N GLN A 479 -30.41 58.96 -64.32
CA GLN A 479 -30.01 60.35 -64.63
C GLN A 479 -29.12 60.41 -65.88
N GLN A 480 -28.12 59.53 -65.98
CA GLN A 480 -27.18 59.53 -67.10
C GLN A 480 -27.84 59.15 -68.44
N SER A 481 -28.95 58.40 -68.44
CA SER A 481 -29.69 58.08 -69.66
C SER A 481 -30.46 59.28 -70.24
N VAL A 482 -30.93 60.20 -69.40
CA VAL A 482 -31.61 61.45 -69.83
C VAL A 482 -30.63 62.39 -70.52
N GLU A 483 -29.42 62.56 -69.98
CA GLU A 483 -28.41 63.44 -70.58
C GLU A 483 -27.98 62.95 -71.99
N ILE A 484 -27.93 61.63 -72.20
CA ILE A 484 -27.66 61.03 -73.52
C ILE A 484 -28.78 61.33 -74.52
N ALA A 485 -30.04 61.36 -74.08
CA ALA A 485 -31.19 61.71 -74.92
C ALA A 485 -31.17 63.19 -75.34
N GLU A 486 -30.88 64.12 -74.44
CA GLU A 486 -30.76 65.55 -74.77
C GLU A 486 -29.59 65.82 -75.73
N ARG A 487 -28.43 65.21 -75.48
CA ARG A 487 -27.25 65.36 -76.34
C ARG A 487 -27.50 64.79 -77.75
N THR A 488 -28.18 63.65 -77.89
CA THR A 488 -28.53 63.07 -79.21
C THR A 488 -29.59 63.89 -79.96
N ALA A 489 -30.56 64.50 -79.27
CA ALA A 489 -31.47 65.48 -79.88
C ALA A 489 -30.70 66.69 -80.43
N SER A 490 -29.78 67.27 -79.66
CA SER A 490 -28.97 68.43 -80.09
C SER A 490 -28.06 68.13 -81.30
N ALA A 491 -27.53 66.91 -81.39
CA ALA A 491 -26.73 66.46 -82.53
C ALA A 491 -27.56 66.31 -83.81
N THR A 492 -28.84 65.96 -83.69
CA THR A 492 -29.74 65.77 -84.83
C THR A 492 -30.07 67.11 -85.51
N VAL A 493 -30.29 68.18 -84.74
CA VAL A 493 -30.56 69.52 -85.29
C VAL A 493 -29.37 70.03 -86.12
N LYS A 494 -28.15 69.96 -85.58
CA LYS A 494 -26.93 70.38 -86.30
C LYS A 494 -26.66 69.57 -87.57
N LYS A 495 -27.12 68.31 -87.63
CA LYS A 495 -26.97 67.48 -88.82
C LYS A 495 -27.77 68.05 -90.00
N SER A 496 -29.02 68.42 -89.78
CA SER A 496 -29.88 68.97 -90.85
C SER A 496 -29.43 70.32 -91.39
N GLU A 497 -28.79 71.16 -90.56
CA GLU A 497 -28.13 72.39 -91.03
C GLU A 497 -26.91 72.08 -91.92
N GLY A 498 -26.12 71.05 -91.56
CA GLY A 498 -25.00 70.57 -92.35
C GLY A 498 -25.41 69.95 -93.70
N ASP A 499 -26.49 69.16 -93.72
CA ASP A 499 -27.00 68.50 -94.93
C ASP A 499 -27.40 69.53 -96.01
N ALA A 500 -27.99 70.67 -95.61
CA ALA A 500 -28.37 71.76 -96.52
C ALA A 500 -27.14 72.49 -97.13
N ALA A 501 -26.03 72.58 -96.40
CA ALA A 501 -24.77 73.11 -96.93
C ALA A 501 -24.06 72.09 -97.84
N GLY A 502 -24.13 70.80 -97.50
CA GLY A 502 -23.43 69.71 -98.19
C GLY A 502 -23.81 69.57 -99.67
N VAL A 503 -25.10 69.67 -100.01
CA VAL A 503 -25.59 69.52 -101.40
C VAL A 503 -24.97 70.56 -102.35
N LYS A 504 -24.70 71.78 -101.87
CA LYS A 504 -24.08 72.84 -102.66
C LYS A 504 -22.56 72.66 -102.83
N LEU A 505 -21.92 71.91 -101.93
CA LEU A 505 -20.49 71.62 -101.96
C LEU A 505 -20.17 70.37 -102.79
N ALA A 506 -21.04 69.35 -102.75
CA ALA A 506 -20.83 68.06 -103.41
C ALA A 506 -20.58 68.17 -104.92
N VAL A 507 -21.39 68.96 -105.63
CA VAL A 507 -21.30 69.14 -107.10
C VAL A 507 -19.98 69.79 -107.54
N GLY A 508 -19.35 70.61 -106.68
CA GLY A 508 -17.99 71.11 -106.92
C GLY A 508 -16.92 70.08 -106.54
N ALA A 509 -17.09 69.40 -105.41
CA ALA A 509 -16.10 68.49 -104.85
C ALA A 509 -15.87 67.23 -105.68
N GLU A 510 -16.88 66.65 -106.34
CA GLU A 510 -16.70 65.41 -107.12
C GLU A 510 -15.80 65.60 -108.36
N ALA A 511 -15.77 66.81 -108.94
CA ALA A 511 -14.91 67.13 -110.08
C ALA A 511 -13.43 67.26 -109.72
N GLU A 512 -13.10 67.69 -108.50
CA GLU A 512 -11.70 67.77 -108.01
C GLU A 512 -11.26 66.49 -107.30
N ALA A 513 -12.14 65.86 -106.52
CA ALA A 513 -11.82 64.66 -105.75
C ALA A 513 -11.49 63.45 -106.64
N THR A 514 -12.06 63.38 -107.85
CA THR A 514 -11.71 62.34 -108.84
C THR A 514 -10.28 62.51 -109.37
N LYS A 515 -9.82 63.76 -109.60
CA LYS A 515 -8.42 64.05 -109.96
C LYS A 515 -7.45 63.83 -108.80
N MET A 516 -7.79 64.28 -107.59
CA MET A 516 -6.90 64.12 -106.42
C MET A 516 -6.75 62.66 -105.99
N ARG A 517 -7.81 61.83 -106.01
CA ARG A 517 -7.70 60.41 -105.67
C ARG A 517 -6.76 59.65 -106.61
N ALA A 518 -6.85 59.87 -107.91
CA ALA A 518 -5.98 59.24 -108.89
C ALA A 518 -4.47 59.55 -108.67
N HIS A 519 -4.13 60.76 -108.22
CA HIS A 519 -2.76 61.09 -107.82
C HIS A 519 -2.37 60.51 -106.46
N ALA A 520 -3.24 60.65 -105.45
CA ALA A 520 -2.96 60.21 -104.08
C ALA A 520 -2.81 58.68 -103.97
N GLU A 521 -3.58 57.90 -104.74
CA GLU A 521 -3.44 56.43 -104.78
C GLU A 521 -2.15 56.00 -105.47
N ALA A 522 -1.67 56.73 -106.48
CA ALA A 522 -0.39 56.47 -107.14
C ALA A 522 0.83 56.76 -106.24
N GLU A 523 0.77 57.78 -105.38
CA GLU A 523 1.80 58.01 -104.35
C GLU A 523 1.67 57.05 -103.17
N ALA A 524 0.46 56.80 -102.65
CA ALA A 524 0.25 55.90 -101.52
C ALA A 524 0.62 54.45 -101.83
N THR A 525 0.42 53.99 -103.08
CA THR A 525 0.88 52.65 -103.51
C THR A 525 2.40 52.57 -103.64
N LYS A 526 3.07 53.62 -104.15
CA LYS A 526 4.55 53.71 -104.11
C LYS A 526 5.11 53.72 -102.68
N ALA A 527 4.55 54.57 -101.82
CA ALA A 527 4.99 54.69 -100.43
C ALA A 527 4.81 53.38 -99.64
N ARG A 528 3.66 52.70 -99.82
CA ARG A 528 3.45 51.36 -99.25
C ARG A 528 4.42 50.33 -99.85
N ALA A 529 4.58 50.26 -101.17
CA ALA A 529 5.53 49.33 -101.79
C ALA A 529 6.99 49.55 -101.33
N GLN A 530 7.40 50.79 -101.06
CA GLN A 530 8.70 51.08 -100.45
C GLN A 530 8.77 50.67 -98.98
N ALA A 531 7.79 51.04 -98.16
CA ALA A 531 7.74 50.67 -96.75
C ALA A 531 7.63 49.15 -96.53
N ASP A 532 6.85 48.46 -97.35
CA ASP A 532 6.74 47.00 -97.37
C ASP A 532 8.04 46.36 -97.87
N SER A 533 8.74 46.94 -98.86
CA SER A 533 10.05 46.44 -99.30
C SER A 533 11.12 46.63 -98.21
N GLU A 534 11.10 47.73 -97.46
CA GLU A 534 11.99 47.96 -96.33
C GLU A 534 11.63 47.08 -95.13
N ALA A 535 10.34 46.87 -94.84
CA ALA A 535 9.89 45.95 -93.80
C ALA A 535 10.17 44.49 -94.15
N ILE A 536 10.09 44.10 -95.43
CA ILE A 536 10.49 42.77 -95.92
C ILE A 536 12.02 42.63 -95.87
N LYS A 537 12.81 43.66 -96.19
CA LYS A 537 14.27 43.64 -96.01
C LYS A 537 14.66 43.53 -94.53
N LEU A 538 14.03 44.30 -93.64
CA LEU A 538 14.29 44.26 -92.20
C LEU A 538 13.84 42.94 -91.57
N ARG A 539 12.71 42.37 -92.00
CA ARG A 539 12.31 41.01 -91.61
C ARG A 539 13.27 39.97 -92.15
N ALA A 540 13.60 40.01 -93.44
CA ALA A 540 14.56 39.07 -94.04
C ALA A 540 15.96 39.19 -93.42
N SER A 541 16.41 40.37 -92.99
CA SER A 541 17.68 40.51 -92.26
C SER A 541 17.58 40.02 -90.83
N ALA A 542 16.51 40.33 -90.09
CA ALA A 542 16.30 39.84 -88.72
C ALA A 542 16.05 38.31 -88.68
N GLU A 543 15.39 37.77 -89.70
CA GLU A 543 15.11 36.34 -89.89
C GLU A 543 16.35 35.61 -90.39
N ALA A 544 17.18 36.21 -91.26
CA ALA A 544 18.51 35.68 -91.58
C ALA A 544 19.48 35.77 -90.40
N GLU A 545 19.42 36.82 -89.57
CA GLU A 545 20.20 36.95 -88.35
C GLU A 545 19.74 35.90 -87.32
N GLN A 546 18.43 35.74 -87.12
CA GLN A 546 17.84 34.68 -86.31
C GLN A 546 18.22 33.29 -86.82
N ILE A 547 18.14 33.02 -88.13
CA ILE A 547 18.54 31.75 -88.76
C ILE A 547 20.06 31.55 -88.66
N SER A 548 20.87 32.60 -88.61
CA SER A 548 22.31 32.48 -88.35
C SER A 548 22.62 32.25 -86.87
N LEU A 549 21.80 32.75 -85.94
CA LEU A 549 21.91 32.52 -84.50
C LEU A 549 21.36 31.15 -84.10
N THR A 550 20.20 30.72 -84.60
CA THR A 550 19.72 29.34 -84.45
C THR A 550 20.61 28.40 -85.23
N GLY A 551 21.04 28.75 -86.44
CA GLY A 551 21.95 27.95 -87.25
C GLY A 551 23.35 27.82 -86.64
N SER A 552 23.85 28.81 -85.89
CA SER A 552 25.11 28.71 -85.13
C SER A 552 24.93 28.11 -83.73
N ALA A 553 23.74 28.18 -83.13
CA ALA A 553 23.39 27.41 -81.93
C ALA A 553 23.12 25.93 -82.25
N GLU A 554 22.58 25.63 -83.43
CA GLU A 554 22.36 24.27 -83.94
C GLU A 554 23.62 23.72 -84.56
N ALA A 555 24.41 24.48 -85.33
CA ALA A 555 25.77 24.08 -85.69
C ALA A 555 26.65 23.96 -84.44
N GLY A 556 26.42 24.82 -83.43
CA GLY A 556 27.03 24.72 -82.10
C GLY A 556 26.58 23.48 -81.34
N LYS A 557 25.31 23.04 -81.48
CA LYS A 557 24.76 21.77 -80.97
C LYS A 557 25.13 20.56 -81.82
N ILE A 558 25.51 20.79 -83.08
CA ILE A 558 26.09 19.86 -84.05
C ILE A 558 27.64 19.91 -84.00
N LEU A 559 28.17 20.76 -83.10
CA LEU A 559 29.46 20.74 -82.40
C LEU A 559 29.27 20.57 -80.85
N ALA A 560 28.06 20.19 -80.37
CA ALA A 560 27.71 19.88 -78.97
C ALA A 560 26.79 18.60 -78.68
N VAL A 561 27.11 17.42 -79.24
CA VAL A 561 26.55 16.01 -79.09
C VAL A 561 27.53 14.88 -79.60
N GLY A 562 28.72 15.16 -80.16
CA GLY A 562 29.61 14.14 -80.74
C GLY A 562 31.06 14.43 -81.20
N LYS A 563 31.72 15.45 -80.67
CA LYS A 563 33.17 15.48 -80.40
C LYS A 563 33.47 14.45 -79.34
N SER A 564 32.49 14.05 -78.53
CA SER A 564 32.44 12.88 -77.66
C SER A 564 31.74 11.66 -78.27
N THR A 565 31.16 11.71 -79.47
CA THR A 565 30.98 10.50 -80.28
C THR A 565 32.32 10.23 -80.93
N ALA A 566 33.06 11.24 -81.40
CA ALA A 566 34.45 11.12 -81.80
C ALA A 566 35.38 10.69 -80.63
N GLU A 567 35.35 11.33 -79.45
CA GLU A 567 36.17 10.94 -78.29
C GLU A 567 35.67 9.61 -77.68
N ALA A 568 34.37 9.26 -77.74
CA ALA A 568 33.92 7.91 -77.38
C ALA A 568 34.30 6.86 -78.42
N TYR A 569 34.33 7.18 -79.72
CA TYR A 569 34.86 6.32 -80.77
C TYR A 569 36.37 6.16 -80.61
N GLU A 570 37.10 7.22 -80.26
CA GLU A 570 38.54 7.19 -79.99
C GLU A 570 38.84 6.39 -78.71
N LEU A 571 38.08 6.58 -77.63
CA LEU A 571 38.14 5.76 -76.41
C LEU A 571 37.78 4.30 -76.69
N ALA A 572 36.75 4.01 -77.49
CA ALA A 572 36.35 2.66 -77.85
C ALA A 572 37.39 1.96 -78.74
N VAL A 573 37.98 2.67 -79.71
CA VAL A 573 39.11 2.18 -80.52
C VAL A 573 40.34 1.94 -79.65
N LYS A 574 40.62 2.82 -78.67
CA LYS A 574 41.72 2.72 -77.71
C LYS A 574 41.53 1.61 -76.67
N ALA A 575 40.28 1.18 -76.44
CA ALA A 575 39.92 0.10 -75.51
C ALA A 575 39.77 -1.29 -76.19
N LEU A 576 39.27 -1.36 -77.43
CA LEU A 576 39.03 -2.64 -78.14
C LEU A 576 40.05 -2.96 -79.25
N GLY A 577 40.82 -1.99 -79.71
CA GLY A 577 41.69 -2.11 -80.89
C GLY A 577 40.92 -1.91 -82.22
N GLY A 578 41.59 -1.27 -83.18
CA GLY A 578 40.94 -0.72 -84.39
C GLY A 578 40.18 -1.72 -85.27
N GLU A 579 40.69 -2.95 -85.45
CA GLU A 579 40.00 -3.98 -86.24
C GLU A 579 38.73 -4.49 -85.56
N ASN A 580 38.77 -4.72 -84.25
CA ASN A 580 37.64 -5.27 -83.49
C ASN A 580 36.48 -4.29 -83.40
N PHE A 581 36.78 -3.00 -83.15
CA PHE A 581 35.75 -1.97 -83.12
C PHE A 581 35.05 -1.83 -84.49
N THR A 582 35.81 -1.92 -85.58
CA THR A 582 35.28 -1.86 -86.95
C THR A 582 34.31 -3.01 -87.25
N ARG A 583 34.57 -4.22 -86.73
CA ARG A 583 33.63 -5.36 -86.84
C ARG A 583 32.37 -5.14 -86.01
N TYR A 584 32.49 -4.77 -84.74
CA TYR A 584 31.34 -4.57 -83.84
C TYR A 584 30.32 -3.57 -84.42
N LYS A 585 30.81 -2.43 -84.94
CA LYS A 585 29.93 -1.38 -85.48
C LYS A 585 29.25 -1.74 -86.80
N ILE A 586 29.78 -2.68 -87.58
CA ILE A 586 29.06 -3.23 -88.76
C ILE A 586 27.83 -4.00 -88.29
N THR A 587 28.00 -4.91 -87.33
CA THR A 587 26.92 -5.76 -86.82
C THR A 587 25.81 -4.94 -86.15
N GLU A 588 26.16 -3.86 -85.44
CA GLU A 588 25.19 -2.99 -84.78
C GLU A 588 24.28 -2.24 -85.78
N GLU A 589 24.86 -1.64 -86.83
CA GLU A 589 24.07 -0.89 -87.82
C GLU A 589 23.24 -1.82 -88.71
N LEU A 590 23.76 -3.00 -89.06
CA LEU A 590 23.00 -4.02 -89.79
C LEU A 590 21.78 -4.53 -89.00
N SER A 591 21.81 -4.42 -87.66
CA SER A 591 20.68 -4.75 -86.78
C SER A 591 19.65 -3.62 -86.63
N LYS A 592 19.95 -2.40 -87.09
CA LYS A 592 19.06 -1.22 -86.99
C LYS A 592 18.45 -0.83 -88.35
N GLY A 593 19.21 -1.00 -89.43
CA GLY A 593 18.76 -0.75 -90.80
C GLY A 593 17.84 -1.87 -91.32
N ASN A 594 16.55 -1.78 -91.05
CA ASN A 594 15.55 -2.80 -91.41
C ASN A 594 15.16 -2.77 -92.91
N VAL A 595 16.15 -2.96 -93.81
CA VAL A 595 16.05 -2.74 -95.26
C VAL A 595 15.88 -4.06 -96.03
N LYS A 596 15.10 -4.03 -97.12
CA LYS A 596 14.63 -5.20 -97.88
C LYS A 596 14.78 -4.95 -99.39
N LEU A 597 15.57 -5.78 -100.09
CA LEU A 597 16.07 -5.51 -101.44
C LEU A 597 15.22 -6.21 -102.55
N ILE A 598 14.31 -5.49 -103.25
CA ILE A 598 14.00 -5.51 -104.72
C ILE A 598 12.72 -4.70 -105.08
N PRO A 599 12.82 -3.59 -105.88
CA PRO A 599 11.74 -2.97 -106.71
C PRO A 599 12.06 -3.08 -108.25
N ASP A 600 11.69 -2.33 -109.32
CA ASP A 600 10.72 -1.27 -109.79
C ASP A 600 10.85 -1.09 -111.36
N VAL A 601 10.03 -0.19 -111.98
CA VAL A 601 10.12 0.54 -113.29
C VAL A 601 9.29 0.18 -114.57
N LEU A 602 8.12 0.85 -114.70
CA LEU A 602 7.59 1.79 -115.73
C LEU A 602 7.35 1.46 -117.25
N ILE A 603 6.06 1.65 -117.63
CA ILE A 603 5.48 2.49 -118.73
C ILE A 603 5.64 2.14 -120.25
N GLY A 604 4.47 1.93 -120.90
CA GLY A 604 4.05 2.50 -122.21
C GLY A 604 4.43 1.74 -123.50
N GLY A 605 3.58 1.60 -124.54
CA GLY A 605 2.16 1.94 -124.77
C GLY A 605 1.80 1.58 -126.23
N ASN A 606 0.62 1.04 -126.57
CA ASN A 606 -0.63 1.76 -126.85
C ASN A 606 -1.76 0.76 -127.23
N ALA A 607 -3.03 1.14 -127.03
CA ALA A 607 -4.28 0.46 -127.43
C ALA A 607 -4.61 -0.92 -126.78
N ASN A 608 -5.75 -0.95 -126.08
CA ASN A 608 -6.50 -2.11 -125.54
C ASN A 608 -5.83 -3.07 -124.53
N ALA A 609 -6.52 -3.22 -123.39
CA ALA A 609 -6.56 -4.37 -122.47
C ALA A 609 -5.27 -4.82 -121.75
N GLY A 610 -5.32 -4.80 -120.40
CA GLY A 610 -4.39 -5.51 -119.52
C GLY A 610 -3.04 -4.82 -119.30
N GLY A 611 -2.24 -5.38 -118.39
CA GLY A 611 -0.86 -4.95 -118.11
C GLY A 611 -0.14 -6.00 -117.25
N SER A 612 1.19 -5.90 -117.09
CA SER A 612 1.93 -6.67 -116.07
C SER A 612 3.40 -6.25 -115.85
N ALA A 613 3.82 -6.29 -114.59
CA ALA A 613 5.07 -6.86 -114.07
C ALA A 613 6.49 -6.49 -114.58
N MET A 614 6.70 -5.52 -115.49
CA MET A 614 8.07 -4.98 -115.70
C MET A 614 8.50 -3.89 -114.71
N ASP A 615 7.57 -3.37 -113.90
CA ASP A 615 7.85 -2.50 -112.75
C ASP A 615 8.43 -3.32 -111.56
N GLY A 616 9.57 -3.97 -111.82
CA GLY A 616 10.22 -4.93 -110.92
C GLY A 616 11.65 -5.34 -111.34
N LEU A 617 12.35 -4.51 -112.15
CA LEU A 617 13.66 -4.86 -112.72
C LEU A 617 14.74 -3.78 -112.59
N LEU A 618 14.41 -2.49 -112.52
CA LEU A 618 15.40 -1.45 -112.18
C LEU A 618 15.82 -1.53 -110.70
N GLY A 619 15.03 -2.18 -109.85
CA GLY A 619 15.37 -2.44 -108.46
C GLY A 619 16.15 -3.72 -108.20
N LEU A 620 16.27 -4.62 -109.17
CA LEU A 620 17.42 -5.53 -109.24
C LEU A 620 18.73 -4.74 -109.40
N LYS A 621 18.68 -3.49 -109.90
CA LYS A 621 19.83 -2.57 -109.91
C LYS A 621 19.99 -1.75 -108.63
N LEU A 622 18.93 -1.51 -107.85
CA LEU A 622 19.08 -1.08 -106.45
C LEU A 622 19.65 -2.20 -105.56
N MET A 623 19.39 -3.47 -105.89
CA MET A 623 20.04 -4.62 -105.25
C MET A 623 21.55 -4.68 -105.56
N GLU A 624 21.97 -4.27 -106.77
CA GLU A 624 23.38 -4.12 -107.17
C GLU A 624 24.11 -2.99 -106.40
N LEU A 625 23.38 -2.00 -105.89
CA LEU A 625 23.93 -0.86 -105.12
C LEU A 625 24.00 -1.08 -103.59
N MET A 626 23.69 -2.28 -103.10
CA MET A 626 23.80 -2.63 -101.67
C MET A 626 24.99 -3.55 -101.33
N ASP A 627 25.99 -3.65 -102.22
CA ASP A 627 27.24 -4.39 -101.97
C ASP A 627 28.23 -3.56 -101.10
N PRO A 628 28.89 -4.13 -100.07
CA PRO A 628 29.52 -3.34 -99.01
C PRO A 628 31.03 -3.06 -99.19
N GLU A 629 31.41 -2.31 -100.23
CA GLU A 629 32.67 -1.52 -100.22
C GLU A 629 32.43 -0.06 -100.65
N LYS A 630 33.03 0.90 -99.93
CA LYS A 630 32.89 2.37 -100.12
C LYS A 630 31.42 2.86 -99.99
N ARG A 631 30.69 2.61 -98.90
CA ARG A 631 31.00 2.89 -97.48
C ARG A 631 31.41 4.34 -97.22
N LYS A 632 30.64 5.03 -96.37
CA LYS A 632 30.81 6.40 -95.81
C LYS A 632 30.47 7.59 -96.73
N GLU A 633 29.18 7.82 -96.90
CA GLU A 633 28.65 9.17 -96.65
C GLU A 633 28.81 9.55 -95.17
N VAL A 634 29.18 10.81 -94.91
CA VAL A 634 28.59 11.74 -93.91
C VAL A 634 28.58 11.29 -92.42
N VAL A 635 28.07 12.17 -91.53
CA VAL A 635 27.72 11.92 -90.10
C VAL A 635 28.93 11.75 -89.15
N ALA A 636 28.99 12.28 -87.91
CA ALA A 636 28.06 13.08 -87.09
C ALA A 636 28.85 14.27 -86.47
N VAL A 637 28.25 15.45 -86.25
CA VAL A 637 27.44 15.75 -85.05
C VAL A 637 28.17 15.42 -83.71
N ALA A 638 29.16 16.25 -83.26
CA ALA A 638 28.95 17.21 -82.14
C ALA A 638 30.12 17.68 -81.11
N GLU A 639 30.36 17.82 -79.75
CA GLU A 639 30.01 17.71 -78.24
C GLU A 639 30.81 18.82 -77.44
N ILE A 640 30.24 19.69 -76.56
CA ILE A 640 30.05 19.61 -75.06
C ILE A 640 31.39 19.73 -74.24
N VAL A 641 31.57 20.36 -73.05
CA VAL A 641 30.79 21.23 -72.10
C VAL A 641 31.72 21.91 -71.04
N GLU A 642 31.17 22.82 -70.19
CA GLU A 642 31.63 23.33 -68.86
C GLU A 642 33.12 23.58 -68.50
N THR A 643 33.33 24.64 -67.71
CA THR A 643 33.90 24.62 -66.32
C THR A 643 34.02 26.07 -65.80
N LYS A 644 34.22 26.43 -64.54
CA LYS A 644 33.67 26.07 -63.21
C LYS A 644 34.39 26.97 -62.17
N THR A 645 33.64 27.87 -61.51
CA THR A 645 33.75 28.27 -60.07
C THR A 645 34.99 28.98 -59.43
N LYS A 646 34.64 29.96 -58.55
CA LYS A 646 35.24 30.33 -57.22
C LYS A 646 36.53 31.20 -57.17
N PRO A 647 36.85 31.89 -56.02
CA PRO A 647 36.22 31.88 -54.67
C PRO A 647 36.01 33.25 -53.91
N LYS A 648 35.24 33.17 -52.79
CA LYS A 648 35.36 33.86 -51.46
C LYS A 648 34.88 35.31 -51.17
N LYS A 649 34.06 35.41 -50.08
CA LYS A 649 33.86 36.49 -49.07
C LYS A 649 33.23 37.83 -49.54
N ASP A 650 32.55 38.63 -48.68
CA ASP A 650 32.40 38.56 -47.21
C ASP A 650 30.93 38.30 -46.71
N ASN A 651 30.44 38.91 -45.61
CA ASN A 651 29.64 38.19 -44.59
C ASN A 651 28.31 38.85 -44.10
N ILE A 652 27.32 38.02 -43.72
CA ILE A 652 26.17 38.24 -42.77
C ILE A 652 25.08 39.28 -43.18
N ASN A 653 23.77 38.95 -43.33
CA ASN A 653 22.70 38.50 -42.39
C ASN A 653 22.21 39.59 -41.38
N PRO A 654 20.96 39.53 -40.86
CA PRO A 654 19.89 38.55 -41.10
C PRO A 654 18.90 38.93 -42.22
#